data_AF-A0A1H3ZZX4-F1
#
_entry.id   AF-A0A1H3ZZX4-F1
#
_cell.length_a   1.000
_cell.length_b   1.000
_cell.length_c   1.000
_cell.angle_alpha   90.00
_cell.angle_beta   90.00
_cell.angle_gamma   90.00
#
_symmetry.space_group_name_H-M   'P 1'
#
loop_
_entity.id
_entity.type
_entity.pdbx_description
1 polymer ?
#
loop_
_entity_poly.entity_id
_entity_poly.type
_entity_poly.pdbx_seq_one_letter_code
_entity_poly.pdbx_strand_id
1 'polypeptide(L)'
;MARQGKTFQVGDRSLTVTNLDKVLYPETGTTKADVIHYYLAVADVLIPQITRRPVTRKRWVDGVGTAEKPGKVFFRKDLEDSAPEWIPTGNIKHKSRTNTYPIADEPAVLAWFAQVAALELHTPQWRFGRNGQPRNPDRLVLDLDPGEGVGLAECAEVASWCREILDDMGMATFPVTSGSKGIHLYTALDGRSNSDQVSKVAHELAKALEADHPDEVISTMKRADRAGKVFIDWSQNSASKTTVSPYSLRGRTTPMVAAPRTWEEIESGELRQLDYEEVLERVAQGIDPIAALGADRLDTYRSMRDATKTAEPVPTTRPHAADSDQPSFVIQEHHARNLHWDFRLEYAGVLVSWAVPKGVPLRRNLNRLAVQTEDHPLEYGTFEGTIAKGEYGAGEVTIWDAGTYEREKWREGKEIIALLHGKPDGGLGGVPRRFALIRTKGMGGEDTWLMQLMKDQPETADEPEAHTSISVADLPEPMLCSVGNPADISLGESDGERWAFEMKWDGYRIIAGVTEDSVTLASRNGKDLTEVLPQASELVELIDGEAILDGELVALDEDGRPDFSLLQAVLKGDEEVPDDAELRYMVFDILRLGERSLLKETYEERRKLLKEHVADGEYVAVPPEFTGNLATASAASRELGLEGVVAKRMDSTYLPGKRATAWLKLKTHQHQEVVIIGAREGKGAREGKSAPSLSRCQATTASCAMPAALAQGSPTPN
;
A
#
# COMPACT_ATOMS: atom_id res chain seq x y z
N MET A 1 -17.80 0.75 -45.28
CA MET A 1 -17.93 1.95 -44.42
C MET A 1 -17.70 1.50 -42.98
N ALA A 2 -16.63 1.96 -42.33
CA ALA A 2 -16.40 1.68 -40.92
C ALA A 2 -17.53 2.35 -40.11
N ARG A 3 -18.43 1.56 -39.52
CA ARG A 3 -19.46 2.11 -38.63
C ARG A 3 -18.74 2.76 -37.44
N GLN A 4 -18.91 4.07 -37.30
CA GLN A 4 -18.39 4.87 -36.18
C GLN A 4 -18.85 4.23 -34.86
N GLY A 5 -17.91 3.92 -33.97
CA GLY A 5 -18.24 3.43 -32.63
C GLY A 5 -18.97 4.50 -31.85
N LYS A 6 -19.98 4.09 -31.07
CA LYS A 6 -20.63 4.98 -30.11
C LYS A 6 -19.97 4.75 -28.75
N THR A 7 -19.68 5.82 -28.04
CA THR A 7 -19.11 5.76 -26.70
C THR A 7 -20.23 5.96 -25.69
N PHE A 8 -20.33 5.05 -24.72
CA PHE A 8 -21.29 5.11 -23.62
C PHE A 8 -20.54 5.12 -22.30
N GLN A 9 -21.13 5.78 -21.31
CA GLN A 9 -20.63 5.79 -19.95
C GLN A 9 -21.32 4.68 -19.16
N VAL A 10 -20.55 3.81 -18.52
CA VAL A 10 -21.03 2.73 -17.64
C VAL A 10 -20.31 2.86 -16.30
N GLY A 11 -21.01 3.39 -15.30
CA GLY A 11 -20.37 3.91 -14.09
C GLY A 11 -19.32 4.96 -14.47
N ASP A 12 -18.09 4.81 -13.99
CA ASP A 12 -17.00 5.74 -14.32
C ASP A 12 -16.25 5.39 -15.62
N ARG A 13 -16.63 4.28 -16.28
CA ARG A 13 -15.91 3.82 -17.46
C ARG A 13 -16.56 4.30 -18.74
N SER A 14 -15.71 4.83 -19.62
CA SER A 14 -16.06 5.10 -21.00
C SER A 14 -15.85 3.84 -21.85
N LEU A 15 -16.93 3.31 -22.44
CA LEU A 15 -16.93 2.11 -23.27
C LEU A 15 -17.36 2.43 -24.71
N THR A 16 -16.46 2.18 -25.65
CA THR A 16 -16.79 2.27 -27.08
C THR A 16 -17.42 0.96 -27.57
N VAL A 17 -18.67 1.03 -28.00
CA VAL A 17 -19.42 -0.10 -28.55
C VAL A 17 -19.66 0.04 -30.04
N THR A 18 -19.81 -1.09 -30.73
CA THR A 18 -19.97 -1.15 -32.18
C THR A 18 -20.96 -2.24 -32.57
N ASN A 19 -21.70 -2.01 -33.66
CA ASN A 19 -22.66 -2.97 -34.21
C ASN A 19 -23.71 -3.43 -33.18
N LEU A 20 -24.35 -2.47 -32.51
CA LEU A 20 -25.39 -2.73 -31.51
C LEU A 20 -26.56 -3.53 -32.08
N ASP A 21 -27.00 -3.21 -33.29
CA ASP A 21 -28.10 -3.92 -33.98
C ASP A 21 -27.68 -5.30 -34.54
N LYS A 22 -26.45 -5.76 -34.26
CA LYS A 22 -26.02 -7.09 -34.73
C LYS A 22 -26.79 -8.16 -33.96
N VAL A 23 -27.57 -8.95 -34.68
CA VAL A 23 -28.27 -10.13 -34.13
C VAL A 23 -27.24 -11.17 -33.70
N LEU A 24 -27.25 -11.54 -32.42
CA LEU A 24 -26.41 -12.59 -31.85
C LEU A 24 -27.18 -13.90 -31.68
N TYR A 25 -28.50 -13.83 -31.46
CA TYR A 25 -29.41 -14.99 -31.44
C TYR A 25 -30.46 -14.85 -32.56
N PRO A 26 -30.27 -15.53 -33.71
CA PRO A 26 -31.17 -15.40 -34.85
C PRO A 26 -32.62 -15.82 -34.59
N GLU A 27 -32.86 -16.85 -33.76
CA GLU A 27 -34.21 -17.38 -33.52
C GLU A 27 -35.11 -16.40 -32.76
N THR A 28 -34.53 -15.61 -31.86
CA THR A 28 -35.26 -14.61 -31.05
C THR A 28 -35.07 -13.19 -31.56
N GLY A 29 -34.15 -12.97 -32.52
CA GLY A 29 -33.76 -11.64 -32.96
C GLY A 29 -32.91 -10.86 -31.95
N THR A 30 -32.49 -11.48 -30.84
CA THR A 30 -31.74 -10.82 -29.76
C THR A 30 -30.42 -10.26 -30.30
N THR A 31 -30.27 -8.95 -30.14
CA THR A 31 -29.15 -8.16 -30.65
C THR A 31 -28.02 -8.07 -29.63
N LYS A 32 -26.87 -7.52 -30.08
CA LYS A 32 -25.78 -7.18 -29.17
C LYS A 32 -26.21 -6.14 -28.13
N ALA A 33 -27.07 -5.18 -28.49
CA ALA A 33 -27.60 -4.20 -27.56
C ALA A 33 -28.36 -4.89 -26.41
N ASP A 34 -29.19 -5.87 -26.72
CA ASP A 34 -29.97 -6.63 -25.73
C ASP A 34 -29.06 -7.44 -24.81
N VAL A 35 -27.99 -8.04 -25.35
CA VAL A 35 -26.99 -8.76 -24.53
C VAL A 35 -26.23 -7.80 -23.61
N ILE A 36 -25.88 -6.60 -24.06
CA ILE A 36 -25.27 -5.56 -23.21
C ILE A 36 -26.25 -5.16 -22.10
N HIS A 37 -27.50 -4.88 -22.46
CA HIS A 37 -28.56 -4.52 -21.51
C HIS A 37 -28.75 -5.61 -20.45
N TYR A 38 -28.84 -6.88 -20.86
CA TYR A 38 -28.96 -8.01 -19.94
C TYR A 38 -27.84 -8.02 -18.90
N TYR A 39 -26.58 -8.00 -19.35
CA TYR A 39 -25.43 -8.08 -18.47
C TYR A 39 -25.29 -6.88 -17.52
N LEU A 40 -25.76 -5.70 -17.94
CA LEU A 40 -25.84 -4.52 -17.07
C LEU A 40 -26.94 -4.68 -16.02
N ALA A 41 -28.12 -5.14 -16.42
CA ALA A 41 -29.28 -5.26 -15.54
C ALA A 41 -29.13 -6.38 -14.49
N VAL A 42 -28.35 -7.44 -14.78
CA VAL A 42 -28.04 -8.50 -13.79
C VAL A 42 -26.71 -8.30 -13.07
N ALA A 43 -26.04 -7.16 -13.25
CA ALA A 43 -24.68 -6.95 -12.74
C ALA A 43 -24.59 -7.15 -11.22
N ASP A 44 -25.56 -6.64 -10.46
CA ASP A 44 -25.54 -6.68 -8.98
C ASP A 44 -25.63 -8.10 -8.42
N VAL A 45 -26.31 -9.01 -9.11
CA VAL A 45 -26.44 -10.43 -8.71
C VAL A 45 -25.36 -11.32 -9.34
N LEU A 46 -24.84 -10.95 -10.51
CA LEU A 46 -23.81 -11.70 -11.24
C LEU A 46 -22.41 -11.44 -10.69
N ILE A 47 -22.03 -10.17 -10.48
CA ILE A 47 -20.68 -9.78 -10.03
C ILE A 47 -20.25 -10.53 -8.76
N PRO A 48 -21.08 -10.67 -7.70
CA PRO A 48 -20.69 -11.45 -6.51
C PRO A 48 -20.26 -12.89 -6.80
N GLN A 49 -20.78 -13.49 -7.88
CA GLN A 49 -20.52 -14.88 -8.27
C GLN A 49 -19.22 -15.03 -9.10
N ILE A 50 -18.77 -13.97 -9.77
CA ILE A 50 -17.63 -13.97 -10.70
C ILE A 50 -16.46 -13.11 -10.24
N THR A 51 -16.68 -12.18 -9.30
CA THR A 51 -15.69 -11.21 -8.85
C THR A 51 -14.43 -11.91 -8.38
N ARG A 52 -13.28 -11.36 -8.77
CA ARG A 52 -11.93 -11.89 -8.52
C ARG A 52 -11.64 -13.28 -9.10
N ARG A 53 -12.53 -13.86 -9.91
CA ARG A 53 -12.27 -15.10 -10.64
C ARG A 53 -11.68 -14.80 -12.02
N PRO A 54 -10.68 -15.56 -12.50
CA PRO A 54 -10.22 -15.44 -13.89
C PRO A 54 -11.34 -15.86 -14.84
N VAL A 55 -11.82 -14.93 -15.67
CA VAL A 55 -12.97 -15.19 -16.55
C VAL A 55 -12.51 -15.73 -17.90
N THR A 56 -12.87 -16.97 -18.17
CA THR A 56 -12.74 -17.56 -19.51
C THR A 56 -14.01 -17.30 -20.31
N ARG A 57 -13.87 -16.80 -21.53
CA ARG A 57 -14.99 -16.35 -22.34
C ARG A 57 -15.20 -17.26 -23.54
N LYS A 58 -16.44 -17.63 -23.81
CA LYS A 58 -16.84 -18.17 -25.12
C LYS A 58 -17.55 -17.11 -25.92
N ARG A 59 -17.02 -16.87 -27.12
CA ARG A 59 -17.43 -15.76 -27.97
C ARG A 59 -18.06 -16.26 -29.27
N TRP A 60 -19.21 -15.69 -29.62
CA TRP A 60 -19.88 -15.90 -30.91
C TRP A 60 -19.90 -14.58 -31.65
N VAL A 61 -18.76 -14.24 -32.25
CA VAL A 61 -18.55 -12.93 -32.88
C VAL A 61 -19.62 -12.64 -33.93
N ASP A 62 -20.10 -13.66 -34.64
CA ASP A 62 -21.12 -13.60 -35.68
C ASP A 62 -22.49 -14.16 -35.26
N GLY A 63 -22.71 -14.32 -33.96
CA GLY A 63 -23.91 -14.93 -33.39
C GLY A 63 -23.86 -16.46 -33.33
N VAL A 64 -24.82 -17.04 -32.61
CA VAL A 64 -24.92 -18.48 -32.32
C VAL A 64 -25.37 -19.32 -33.52
N GLY A 65 -25.88 -18.70 -34.58
CA GLY A 65 -26.46 -19.39 -35.73
C GLY A 65 -27.82 -20.01 -35.42
N THR A 66 -28.25 -20.97 -36.24
CA THR A 66 -29.47 -21.77 -36.05
C THR A 66 -29.13 -23.22 -35.75
N ALA A 67 -30.13 -24.05 -35.42
CA ALA A 67 -29.94 -25.48 -35.24
C ALA A 67 -29.27 -26.16 -36.46
N GLU A 68 -29.62 -25.74 -37.69
CA GLU A 68 -29.09 -26.30 -38.93
C GLU A 68 -27.71 -25.74 -39.29
N LYS A 69 -27.44 -24.48 -38.90
CA LYS A 69 -26.19 -23.78 -39.21
C LYS A 69 -25.63 -23.10 -37.96
N PRO A 70 -24.98 -23.87 -37.06
CA PRO A 70 -24.43 -23.32 -35.84
C PRO A 70 -23.28 -22.34 -36.12
N GLY A 71 -23.27 -21.25 -35.35
CA GLY A 71 -22.25 -20.22 -35.40
C GLY A 71 -20.93 -20.67 -34.81
N LYS A 72 -19.83 -20.05 -35.27
CA LYS A 72 -18.49 -20.39 -34.81
C LYS A 72 -18.24 -19.82 -33.41
N VAL A 73 -17.86 -20.70 -32.47
CA VAL A 73 -17.46 -20.33 -31.12
C VAL A 73 -15.94 -20.15 -31.01
N PHE A 74 -15.52 -19.12 -30.27
CA PHE A 74 -14.13 -18.86 -29.93
C PHE A 74 -13.94 -18.93 -28.42
N PHE A 75 -13.10 -19.84 -27.97
CA PHE A 75 -12.75 -19.98 -26.55
C PHE A 75 -11.52 -19.13 -26.23
N ARG A 76 -11.65 -18.14 -25.34
CA ARG A 76 -10.59 -17.19 -25.01
C ARG A 76 -10.35 -17.12 -23.50
N LYS A 77 -9.17 -17.59 -23.11
CA LYS A 77 -8.63 -17.47 -21.75
C LYS A 77 -7.95 -16.11 -21.60
N ASP A 78 -6.95 -15.88 -22.44
CA ASP A 78 -6.13 -14.67 -22.48
C ASP A 78 -6.93 -13.43 -22.88
N LEU A 79 -6.63 -12.29 -22.26
CA LEU A 79 -7.16 -10.98 -22.58
C LEU A 79 -6.84 -10.61 -24.04
N GLU A 80 -7.76 -9.92 -24.71
CA GLU A 80 -7.54 -9.42 -26.05
C GLU A 80 -6.56 -8.25 -26.06
N ASP A 81 -5.71 -8.16 -27.08
CA ASP A 81 -4.78 -7.02 -27.26
C ASP A 81 -5.52 -5.67 -27.39
N SER A 82 -6.77 -5.72 -27.86
CA SER A 82 -7.66 -4.57 -28.00
C SER A 82 -8.50 -4.27 -26.74
N ALA A 83 -8.25 -4.97 -25.64
CA ALA A 83 -8.99 -4.75 -24.40
C ALA A 83 -8.63 -3.38 -23.78
N PRO A 84 -9.62 -2.61 -23.31
CA PRO A 84 -9.35 -1.38 -22.56
C PRO A 84 -8.40 -1.59 -21.37
N GLU A 85 -7.46 -0.66 -21.17
CA GLU A 85 -6.46 -0.73 -20.10
C GLU A 85 -7.05 -0.70 -18.68
N TRP A 86 -8.29 -0.24 -18.54
CA TRP A 86 -8.99 -0.17 -17.26
C TRP A 86 -9.55 -1.52 -16.80
N ILE A 87 -9.60 -2.54 -17.66
CA ILE A 87 -10.11 -3.86 -17.29
C ILE A 87 -9.20 -4.48 -16.21
N PRO A 88 -9.75 -4.85 -15.04
CA PRO A 88 -9.00 -5.57 -14.03
C PRO A 88 -8.49 -6.92 -14.56
N THR A 89 -7.26 -7.29 -14.19
CA THR A 89 -6.63 -8.51 -14.70
C THR A 89 -5.97 -9.34 -13.61
N GLY A 90 -5.92 -10.65 -13.84
CA GLY A 90 -5.18 -11.60 -13.02
C GLY A 90 -4.32 -12.50 -13.88
N ASN A 91 -3.09 -12.77 -13.43
CA ASN A 91 -2.10 -13.54 -14.18
C ASN A 91 -2.02 -14.97 -13.67
N ILE A 92 -2.08 -15.94 -14.58
CA ILE A 92 -1.85 -17.36 -14.26
C ILE A 92 -0.62 -17.83 -15.04
N LYS A 93 0.41 -18.23 -14.30
CA LYS A 93 1.60 -18.84 -14.88
C LYS A 93 1.32 -20.31 -15.21
N HIS A 94 1.25 -20.61 -16.50
CA HIS A 94 1.24 -21.98 -17.00
C HIS A 94 2.67 -22.45 -17.32
N LYS A 95 2.85 -23.76 -17.58
CA LYS A 95 4.18 -24.37 -17.81
C LYS A 95 5.02 -23.66 -18.88
N SER A 96 4.39 -23.11 -19.92
CA SER A 96 5.07 -22.51 -21.09
C SER A 96 4.80 -21.02 -21.30
N ARG A 97 3.77 -20.45 -20.66
CA ARG A 97 3.37 -19.04 -20.84
C ARG A 97 2.56 -18.54 -19.64
N THR A 98 2.61 -17.24 -19.40
CA THR A 98 1.67 -16.57 -18.50
C THR A 98 0.46 -16.12 -19.30
N ASN A 99 -0.74 -16.43 -18.83
CA ASN A 99 -1.97 -15.90 -19.39
C ASN A 99 -2.50 -14.78 -18.49
N THR A 100 -2.96 -13.71 -19.11
CA THR A 100 -3.62 -12.58 -18.46
C THR A 100 -5.12 -12.76 -18.62
N TYR A 101 -5.85 -12.99 -17.54
CA TYR A 101 -7.31 -13.14 -17.58
C TYR A 101 -7.97 -11.83 -17.18
N PRO A 102 -9.08 -11.43 -17.82
CA PRO A 102 -9.92 -10.38 -17.26
C PRO A 102 -10.58 -10.87 -15.97
N ILE A 103 -10.84 -9.90 -15.09
CA ILE A 103 -11.64 -10.06 -13.88
C ILE A 103 -12.84 -9.12 -14.00
N ALA A 104 -14.03 -9.62 -13.68
CA ALA A 104 -15.27 -8.84 -13.73
C ALA A 104 -15.69 -8.43 -12.32
N ASP A 105 -15.19 -7.26 -11.91
CA ASP A 105 -15.49 -6.65 -10.61
C ASP A 105 -16.42 -5.43 -10.72
N GLU A 106 -16.72 -4.97 -11.94
CA GLU A 106 -17.56 -3.78 -12.21
C GLU A 106 -18.47 -4.01 -13.44
N PRO A 107 -19.66 -3.37 -13.50
CA PRO A 107 -20.62 -3.54 -14.61
C PRO A 107 -20.04 -3.23 -15.99
N ALA A 108 -19.12 -2.27 -16.07
CA ALA A 108 -18.43 -1.90 -17.30
C ALA A 108 -17.67 -3.07 -17.95
N VAL A 109 -17.10 -3.97 -17.14
CA VAL A 109 -16.41 -5.17 -17.65
C VAL A 109 -17.41 -6.15 -18.26
N LEU A 110 -18.60 -6.30 -17.67
CA LEU A 110 -19.66 -7.15 -18.21
C LEU A 110 -20.20 -6.58 -19.54
N ALA A 111 -20.43 -5.27 -19.61
CA ALA A 111 -20.79 -4.59 -20.85
C ALA A 111 -19.71 -4.76 -21.93
N TRP A 112 -18.43 -4.72 -21.55
CA TRP A 112 -17.33 -5.02 -22.46
C TRP A 112 -17.33 -6.47 -22.95
N PHE A 113 -17.56 -7.45 -22.06
CA PHE A 113 -17.73 -8.86 -22.45
C PHE A 113 -18.82 -9.01 -23.51
N ALA A 114 -19.98 -8.40 -23.29
CA ALA A 114 -21.08 -8.37 -24.25
C ALA A 114 -20.67 -7.69 -25.58
N GLN A 115 -19.95 -6.57 -25.54
CA GLN A 115 -19.46 -5.86 -26.73
C GLN A 115 -18.53 -6.73 -27.59
N VAL A 116 -17.67 -7.54 -26.96
CA VAL A 116 -16.81 -8.51 -27.66
C VAL A 116 -17.52 -9.82 -28.01
N ALA A 117 -18.85 -9.88 -27.82
CA ALA A 117 -19.74 -11.01 -28.06
C ALA A 117 -19.38 -12.26 -27.24
N ALA A 118 -18.87 -12.07 -26.02
CA ALA A 118 -18.72 -13.14 -25.04
C ALA A 118 -20.09 -13.46 -24.44
N LEU A 119 -20.71 -14.55 -24.91
CA LEU A 119 -22.03 -14.97 -24.45
C LEU A 119 -21.91 -15.83 -23.20
N GLU A 120 -20.92 -16.71 -23.11
CA GLU A 120 -20.70 -17.52 -21.90
C GLU A 120 -19.47 -17.04 -21.12
N LEU A 121 -19.65 -16.84 -19.81
CA LEU A 121 -18.62 -16.50 -18.84
C LEU A 121 -18.35 -17.71 -17.95
N HIS A 122 -17.13 -18.23 -18.01
CA HIS A 122 -16.71 -19.45 -17.31
C HIS A 122 -15.65 -19.13 -16.24
N THR A 123 -15.82 -19.66 -15.03
CA THR A 123 -14.97 -19.35 -13.88
C THR A 123 -14.56 -20.62 -13.12
N PRO A 124 -13.36 -20.66 -12.51
CA PRO A 124 -13.01 -21.72 -11.59
C PRO A 124 -13.71 -21.54 -10.24
N GLN A 125 -13.61 -22.55 -9.37
CA GLN A 125 -14.20 -22.48 -8.02
C GLN A 125 -13.35 -21.75 -6.98
N TRP A 126 -12.23 -21.14 -7.40
CA TRP A 126 -11.35 -20.30 -6.57
C TRP A 126 -11.29 -18.85 -7.09
N ARG A 127 -10.77 -17.94 -6.26
CA ARG A 127 -10.56 -16.51 -6.59
C ARG A 127 -9.12 -16.08 -6.37
N PHE A 128 -8.68 -15.02 -7.05
CA PHE A 128 -7.43 -14.35 -6.71
C PHE A 128 -7.54 -13.64 -5.36
N GLY A 129 -6.54 -13.78 -4.50
CA GLY A 129 -6.34 -12.98 -3.29
C GLY A 129 -5.86 -11.56 -3.62
N ARG A 130 -5.81 -10.68 -2.60
CA ARG A 130 -5.40 -9.26 -2.76
C ARG A 130 -3.99 -9.12 -3.34
N ASN A 131 -3.10 -10.08 -3.08
CA ASN A 131 -1.75 -10.18 -3.65
C ASN A 131 -1.71 -10.72 -5.11
N GLY A 132 -2.86 -10.91 -5.75
CA GLY A 132 -2.96 -11.45 -7.11
C GLY A 132 -2.68 -12.94 -7.24
N GLN A 133 -2.47 -13.67 -6.13
CA GLN A 133 -2.25 -15.13 -6.15
C GLN A 133 -3.57 -15.91 -6.03
N PRO A 134 -3.70 -17.08 -6.67
CA PRO A 134 -4.85 -17.97 -6.45
C PRO A 134 -5.01 -18.34 -4.98
N ARG A 135 -6.23 -18.23 -4.44
CA ARG A 135 -6.60 -18.80 -3.13
C ARG A 135 -7.12 -20.23 -3.30
N ASN A 136 -7.32 -20.90 -2.17
CA ASN A 136 -8.13 -22.11 -2.11
C ASN A 136 -9.56 -21.84 -2.60
N PRO A 137 -10.28 -22.86 -3.12
CA PRO A 137 -11.68 -22.74 -3.49
C PRO A 137 -12.56 -22.23 -2.36
N ASP A 138 -13.46 -21.32 -2.69
CA ASP A 138 -14.47 -20.75 -1.80
C ASP A 138 -15.87 -21.31 -2.10
N ARG A 139 -15.98 -22.19 -3.10
CA ARG A 139 -17.18 -22.97 -3.38
C ARG A 139 -16.83 -24.35 -3.96
N LEU A 140 -17.76 -25.28 -3.84
CA LEU A 140 -17.79 -26.56 -4.54
C LEU A 140 -18.97 -26.55 -5.51
N VAL A 141 -18.85 -27.28 -6.62
CA VAL A 141 -19.93 -27.50 -7.58
C VAL A 141 -20.08 -28.99 -7.92
N LEU A 142 -21.32 -29.47 -7.97
CA LEU A 142 -21.69 -30.72 -8.62
C LEU A 142 -22.47 -30.39 -9.88
N ASP A 143 -21.95 -30.78 -11.03
CA ASP A 143 -22.57 -30.53 -12.33
C ASP A 143 -23.35 -31.78 -12.77
N LEU A 144 -24.67 -31.68 -12.70
CA LEU A 144 -25.63 -32.77 -12.92
C LEU A 144 -26.07 -32.71 -14.39
N ASP A 145 -25.48 -33.57 -15.19
CA ASP A 145 -25.70 -33.63 -16.63
C ASP A 145 -26.60 -34.83 -17.00
N PRO A 146 -27.74 -34.61 -17.67
CA PRO A 146 -28.59 -35.70 -18.10
C PRO A 146 -27.94 -36.49 -19.25
N GLY A 147 -27.87 -37.81 -19.10
CA GLY A 147 -27.55 -38.74 -20.18
C GLY A 147 -28.64 -38.84 -21.24
N GLU A 148 -28.44 -39.73 -22.22
CA GLU A 148 -29.46 -39.99 -23.23
C GLU A 148 -30.69 -40.65 -22.59
N GLY A 149 -31.90 -40.15 -22.89
CA GLY A 149 -33.15 -40.69 -22.35
C GLY A 149 -33.60 -40.13 -21.01
N VAL A 150 -32.76 -39.31 -20.35
CA VAL A 150 -33.13 -38.55 -19.14
C VAL A 150 -33.11 -37.05 -19.42
N GLY A 151 -33.83 -36.28 -18.61
CA GLY A 151 -34.02 -34.85 -18.76
C GLY A 151 -33.75 -34.07 -17.48
N LEU A 152 -34.30 -32.86 -17.45
CA LEU A 152 -34.09 -31.92 -16.35
C LEU A 152 -34.81 -32.35 -15.06
N ALA A 153 -35.91 -33.09 -15.17
CA ALA A 153 -36.67 -33.60 -14.02
C ALA A 153 -35.85 -34.61 -13.22
N GLU A 154 -35.20 -35.56 -13.89
CA GLU A 154 -34.32 -36.53 -13.25
C GLU A 154 -33.08 -35.84 -12.65
N CYS A 155 -32.55 -34.80 -13.30
CA CYS A 155 -31.51 -33.96 -12.69
C CYS A 155 -31.98 -33.29 -11.40
N ALA A 156 -33.25 -32.86 -11.31
CA ALA A 156 -33.81 -32.22 -10.11
C ALA A 156 -33.98 -33.22 -8.96
N GLU A 157 -34.38 -34.45 -9.27
CA GLU A 157 -34.43 -35.55 -8.29
C GLU A 157 -33.02 -35.85 -7.74
N VAL A 158 -32.04 -36.03 -8.61
CA VAL A 158 -30.64 -36.26 -8.21
C VAL A 158 -30.08 -35.07 -7.43
N ALA A 159 -30.46 -33.83 -7.79
CA ALA A 159 -30.08 -32.64 -7.03
C ALA A 159 -30.62 -32.67 -5.59
N SER A 160 -31.82 -33.20 -5.39
CA SER A 160 -32.45 -33.32 -4.07
C SER A 160 -31.70 -34.34 -3.19
N TRP A 161 -31.28 -35.49 -3.74
CA TRP A 161 -30.43 -36.43 -3.01
C TRP A 161 -29.04 -35.86 -2.69
N CYS A 162 -28.45 -35.10 -3.62
CA CYS A 162 -27.19 -34.40 -3.36
C CYS A 162 -27.34 -33.39 -2.20
N ARG A 163 -28.47 -32.67 -2.15
CA ARG A 163 -28.78 -31.73 -1.08
C ARG A 163 -28.88 -32.43 0.26
N GLU A 164 -29.59 -33.54 0.37
CA GLU A 164 -29.73 -34.27 1.65
C GLU A 164 -28.37 -34.59 2.26
N ILE A 165 -27.44 -35.15 1.46
CA ILE A 165 -26.08 -35.46 1.91
C ILE A 165 -25.32 -34.21 2.34
N LEU A 166 -25.42 -33.12 1.57
CA LEU A 166 -24.69 -31.87 1.85
C LEU A 166 -25.28 -31.12 3.05
N ASP A 167 -26.60 -31.10 3.21
CA ASP A 167 -27.28 -30.49 4.36
C ASP A 167 -26.90 -31.24 5.66
N ASP A 168 -26.79 -32.58 5.64
CA ASP A 168 -26.27 -33.39 6.76
C ASP A 168 -24.81 -33.07 7.12
N MET A 169 -24.03 -32.61 6.14
CA MET A 169 -22.67 -32.11 6.34
C MET A 169 -22.64 -30.65 6.84
N GLY A 170 -23.80 -30.01 7.03
CA GLY A 170 -23.92 -28.60 7.39
C GLY A 170 -23.59 -27.64 6.24
N MET A 171 -23.70 -28.11 5.00
CA MET A 171 -23.32 -27.38 3.79
C MET A 171 -24.55 -26.97 2.99
N ALA A 172 -24.99 -25.72 3.17
CA ALA A 172 -26.12 -25.18 2.42
C ALA A 172 -25.89 -25.21 0.91
N THR A 173 -26.89 -25.67 0.18
CA THR A 173 -26.82 -25.90 -1.27
C THR A 173 -27.70 -24.94 -2.07
N PHE A 174 -27.18 -24.54 -3.23
CA PHE A 174 -27.78 -23.53 -4.09
C PHE A 174 -27.89 -24.05 -5.54
N PRO A 175 -29.10 -24.39 -6.02
CA PRO A 175 -29.30 -24.94 -7.34
C PRO A 175 -29.35 -23.87 -8.43
N VAL A 176 -28.70 -24.15 -9.55
CA VAL A 176 -28.64 -23.29 -10.73
C VAL A 176 -28.94 -24.15 -11.95
N THR A 177 -30.06 -23.90 -12.62
CA THR A 177 -30.30 -24.53 -13.94
C THR A 177 -29.21 -24.08 -14.90
N SER A 178 -28.61 -25.02 -15.65
CA SER A 178 -27.41 -24.70 -16.44
C SER A 178 -27.65 -23.74 -17.61
N GLY A 179 -28.91 -23.53 -18.03
CA GLY A 179 -29.29 -22.89 -19.29
C GLY A 179 -29.06 -23.79 -20.52
N SER A 180 -28.71 -25.07 -20.30
CA SER A 180 -28.46 -26.02 -21.37
C SER A 180 -29.32 -27.27 -21.26
N LYS A 181 -28.98 -28.17 -20.33
CA LYS A 181 -29.72 -29.44 -20.14
C LYS A 181 -29.81 -29.83 -18.67
N GLY A 182 -28.73 -29.65 -17.93
CA GLY A 182 -28.60 -30.05 -16.53
C GLY A 182 -28.77 -28.94 -15.50
N ILE A 183 -28.32 -29.24 -14.28
CA ILE A 183 -28.33 -28.40 -13.08
C ILE A 183 -26.92 -28.37 -12.48
N HIS A 184 -26.45 -27.20 -12.08
CA HIS A 184 -25.29 -27.07 -11.20
C HIS A 184 -25.77 -26.90 -9.76
N LEU A 185 -25.24 -27.70 -8.86
CA LEU A 185 -25.46 -27.56 -7.43
C LEU A 185 -24.21 -26.97 -6.78
N TYR A 186 -24.33 -25.76 -6.24
CA TYR A 186 -23.23 -25.09 -5.57
C TYR A 186 -23.34 -25.17 -4.05
N THR A 187 -22.20 -25.17 -3.37
CA THR A 187 -22.11 -24.97 -1.92
C THR A 187 -20.92 -24.08 -1.61
N ALA A 188 -21.06 -23.22 -0.59
CA ALA A 188 -19.96 -22.39 -0.10
C ALA A 188 -18.90 -23.24 0.63
N LEU A 189 -17.66 -22.76 0.62
CA LEU A 189 -16.53 -23.34 1.36
C LEU A 189 -15.81 -22.25 2.16
N ASP A 190 -15.20 -22.64 3.27
CA ASP A 190 -14.45 -21.74 4.15
C ASP A 190 -13.01 -21.42 3.67
N GLY A 191 -12.62 -21.95 2.50
CA GLY A 191 -11.30 -21.74 1.92
C GLY A 191 -10.15 -22.47 2.62
N ARG A 192 -10.41 -23.37 3.57
CA ARG A 192 -9.34 -24.13 4.26
C ARG A 192 -8.77 -25.26 3.41
N SER A 193 -9.59 -25.83 2.52
CA SER A 193 -9.23 -26.98 1.68
C SER A 193 -8.80 -26.54 0.28
N ASN A 194 -7.77 -27.19 -0.28
CA ASN A 194 -7.33 -26.93 -1.65
C ASN A 194 -8.21 -27.66 -2.69
N SER A 195 -8.06 -27.33 -3.97
CA SER A 195 -8.89 -27.91 -5.05
C SER A 195 -8.81 -29.43 -5.15
N ASP A 196 -7.67 -30.05 -4.84
CA ASP A 196 -7.53 -31.50 -4.90
C ASP A 196 -8.33 -32.19 -3.79
N GLN A 197 -8.36 -31.61 -2.60
CA GLN A 197 -9.18 -32.09 -1.47
C GLN A 197 -10.66 -31.93 -1.78
N VAL A 198 -11.09 -30.76 -2.25
CA VAL A 198 -12.48 -30.47 -2.63
C VAL A 198 -12.95 -31.42 -3.74
N SER A 199 -12.13 -31.63 -4.77
CA SER A 199 -12.42 -32.55 -5.86
C SER A 199 -12.57 -34.01 -5.40
N LYS A 200 -11.78 -34.45 -4.40
CA LYS A 200 -11.92 -35.78 -3.79
C LYS A 200 -13.24 -35.91 -3.02
N VAL A 201 -13.62 -34.91 -2.24
CA VAL A 201 -14.91 -34.93 -1.52
C VAL A 201 -16.08 -35.02 -2.50
N ALA A 202 -16.07 -34.19 -3.55
CA ALA A 202 -17.09 -34.24 -4.60
C ALA A 202 -17.16 -35.61 -5.30
N HIS A 203 -16.00 -36.24 -5.53
CA HIS A 203 -15.94 -37.57 -6.13
C HIS A 203 -16.53 -38.65 -5.21
N GLU A 204 -16.17 -38.67 -3.93
CA GLU A 204 -16.71 -39.65 -2.98
C GLU A 204 -18.22 -39.46 -2.77
N LEU A 205 -18.72 -38.22 -2.75
CA LEU A 205 -20.16 -37.94 -2.72
C LEU A 205 -20.85 -38.50 -3.97
N ALA A 206 -20.30 -38.25 -5.17
CA ALA A 206 -20.86 -38.78 -6.41
C ALA A 206 -20.86 -40.32 -6.45
N LYS A 207 -19.85 -40.97 -5.88
CA LYS A 207 -19.77 -42.43 -5.78
C LYS A 207 -20.74 -43.01 -4.74
N ALA A 208 -20.96 -42.31 -3.63
CA ALA A 208 -21.96 -42.70 -2.64
C ALA A 208 -23.37 -42.67 -3.27
N LEU A 209 -23.72 -41.58 -3.96
CA LEU A 209 -24.99 -41.50 -4.69
C LEU A 209 -25.13 -42.54 -5.79
N GLU A 210 -24.07 -42.83 -6.56
CA GLU A 210 -24.10 -43.92 -7.55
C GLU A 210 -24.29 -45.30 -6.91
N ALA A 211 -23.80 -45.51 -5.67
CA ALA A 211 -24.00 -46.77 -4.95
C ALA A 211 -25.43 -46.93 -4.43
N ASP A 212 -26.04 -45.84 -3.98
CA ASP A 212 -27.40 -45.82 -3.43
C ASP A 212 -28.47 -45.79 -4.54
N HIS A 213 -28.18 -45.14 -5.67
CA HIS A 213 -29.07 -44.96 -6.82
C HIS A 213 -28.40 -45.42 -8.14
N PRO A 214 -28.04 -46.71 -8.27
CA PRO A 214 -27.22 -47.20 -9.37
C PRO A 214 -27.94 -47.20 -10.72
N ASP A 215 -29.27 -47.13 -10.76
CA ASP A 215 -30.04 -47.11 -12.01
C ASP A 215 -30.26 -45.68 -12.53
N GLU A 216 -30.11 -44.67 -11.68
CA GLU A 216 -30.38 -43.26 -11.96
C GLU A 216 -29.11 -42.40 -12.02
N VAL A 217 -28.04 -42.78 -11.31
CA VAL A 217 -26.83 -41.96 -11.14
C VAL A 217 -25.59 -42.65 -11.72
N ILE A 218 -24.68 -41.85 -12.27
CA ILE A 218 -23.33 -42.31 -12.66
C ILE A 218 -22.28 -41.24 -12.36
N SER A 219 -21.16 -41.63 -11.76
CA SER A 219 -20.01 -40.76 -11.47
C SER A 219 -18.80 -41.03 -12.39
N THR A 220 -18.87 -42.08 -13.20
CA THR A 220 -17.82 -42.48 -14.13
C THR A 220 -17.78 -41.58 -15.38
N MET A 221 -16.56 -41.22 -15.80
CA MET A 221 -16.33 -40.31 -16.93
C MET A 221 -16.72 -40.87 -18.32
N LYS A 222 -16.94 -42.17 -18.45
CA LYS A 222 -17.25 -42.82 -19.73
C LYS A 222 -18.65 -42.44 -20.19
N ARG A 223 -18.75 -41.81 -21.36
CA ARG A 223 -20.05 -41.38 -21.93
C ARG A 223 -20.97 -42.53 -22.30
N ALA A 224 -20.41 -43.67 -22.71
CA ALA A 224 -21.18 -44.84 -23.15
C ALA A 224 -22.08 -45.41 -22.04
N ASP A 225 -21.72 -45.17 -20.78
CA ASP A 225 -22.40 -45.75 -19.61
C ASP A 225 -23.49 -44.82 -19.05
N ARG A 226 -23.72 -43.65 -19.67
CA ARG A 226 -24.63 -42.61 -19.18
C ARG A 226 -26.07 -42.75 -19.66
N ALA A 227 -26.36 -43.66 -20.59
CA ALA A 227 -27.71 -43.82 -21.12
C ALA A 227 -28.68 -44.18 -19.97
N GLY A 228 -29.79 -43.45 -19.87
CA GLY A 228 -30.79 -43.61 -18.81
C GLY A 228 -30.40 -43.01 -17.45
N LYS A 229 -29.25 -42.34 -17.32
CA LYS A 229 -28.71 -41.88 -16.03
C LYS A 229 -28.29 -40.41 -16.04
N VAL A 230 -28.32 -39.80 -14.86
CA VAL A 230 -27.73 -38.48 -14.61
C VAL A 230 -26.24 -38.66 -14.25
N PHE A 231 -25.38 -37.99 -15.01
CA PHE A 231 -23.96 -37.94 -14.73
C PHE A 231 -23.64 -36.82 -13.73
N ILE A 232 -22.99 -37.17 -12.63
CA ILE A 232 -22.48 -36.19 -11.65
C ILE A 232 -21.02 -35.87 -11.99
N ASP A 233 -20.77 -34.74 -12.68
CA ASP A 233 -19.43 -34.27 -12.98
C ASP A 233 -18.77 -33.59 -11.77
N TRP A 234 -18.26 -34.41 -10.86
CA TRP A 234 -17.47 -33.98 -9.70
C TRP A 234 -16.16 -33.28 -10.08
N SER A 235 -15.66 -33.47 -11.30
CA SER A 235 -14.33 -33.01 -11.69
C SER A 235 -14.26 -31.50 -11.99
N GLN A 236 -15.41 -30.83 -12.07
CA GLN A 236 -15.52 -29.36 -12.20
C GLN A 236 -14.83 -28.60 -11.06
N ASN A 237 -14.52 -29.28 -9.95
CA ASN A 237 -13.80 -28.75 -8.79
C ASN A 237 -12.26 -28.73 -8.95
N SER A 238 -11.71 -29.27 -10.05
CA SER A 238 -10.27 -29.14 -10.34
C SER A 238 -9.87 -27.68 -10.53
N ALA A 239 -8.71 -27.28 -10.00
CA ALA A 239 -8.18 -25.90 -10.09
C ALA A 239 -8.05 -25.37 -11.53
N SER A 240 -7.95 -26.27 -12.51
CA SER A 240 -7.73 -25.95 -13.93
C SER A 240 -9.02 -25.89 -14.76
N LYS A 241 -10.13 -26.40 -14.21
CA LYS A 241 -11.44 -26.40 -14.86
C LYS A 241 -12.21 -25.12 -14.55
N THR A 242 -13.19 -24.85 -15.41
CA THR A 242 -14.07 -23.69 -15.30
C THR A 242 -15.50 -24.14 -15.59
N THR A 243 -16.44 -23.67 -14.80
CA THR A 243 -17.88 -23.87 -14.97
C THR A 243 -18.52 -22.57 -15.42
N VAL A 244 -19.60 -22.64 -16.19
CA VAL A 244 -20.35 -21.44 -16.53
C VAL A 244 -20.85 -20.75 -15.26
N SER A 245 -20.64 -19.45 -15.15
CA SER A 245 -21.03 -18.67 -13.97
C SER A 245 -22.55 -18.60 -13.88
N PRO A 246 -23.13 -18.63 -12.66
CA PRO A 246 -24.52 -18.21 -12.47
C PRO A 246 -24.77 -16.85 -13.13
N TYR A 247 -25.99 -16.68 -13.67
CA TYR A 247 -26.45 -15.52 -14.46
C TYR A 247 -25.75 -15.33 -15.82
N SER A 248 -24.80 -16.17 -16.22
CA SER A 248 -24.24 -16.11 -17.58
C SER A 248 -25.25 -16.58 -18.63
N LEU A 249 -25.27 -15.91 -19.78
CA LEU A 249 -25.97 -16.43 -20.96
C LEU A 249 -25.30 -17.71 -21.48
N ARG A 250 -26.04 -18.45 -22.30
CA ARG A 250 -25.62 -19.68 -22.97
C ARG A 250 -25.63 -19.51 -24.47
N GLY A 251 -24.57 -19.97 -25.14
CA GLY A 251 -24.45 -19.92 -26.61
C GLY A 251 -25.32 -20.99 -27.30
N ARG A 252 -26.62 -20.98 -27.01
CA ARG A 252 -27.66 -21.85 -27.57
C ARG A 252 -28.42 -21.07 -28.65
N THR A 253 -29.37 -21.70 -29.33
CA THR A 253 -30.11 -21.04 -30.42
C THR A 253 -31.00 -19.89 -29.91
N THR A 254 -31.46 -20.00 -28.66
CA THR A 254 -32.13 -18.95 -27.88
C THR A 254 -31.26 -18.51 -26.68
N PRO A 255 -31.42 -17.28 -26.16
CA PRO A 255 -30.61 -16.69 -25.09
C PRO A 255 -30.96 -17.25 -23.70
N MET A 256 -30.72 -18.54 -23.50
CA MET A 256 -30.89 -19.22 -22.20
C MET A 256 -29.84 -18.78 -21.18
N VAL A 257 -30.17 -18.86 -19.89
CA VAL A 257 -29.32 -18.41 -18.79
C VAL A 257 -28.96 -19.57 -17.86
N ALA A 258 -27.74 -19.57 -17.32
CA ALA A 258 -27.41 -20.35 -16.13
C ALA A 258 -28.13 -19.76 -14.90
N ALA A 259 -29.42 -20.05 -14.76
CA ALA A 259 -30.34 -19.32 -13.89
C ALA A 259 -30.47 -19.95 -12.49
N PRO A 260 -30.17 -19.18 -11.42
CA PRO A 260 -30.46 -19.56 -10.04
C PRO A 260 -31.92 -19.89 -9.77
N ARG A 261 -32.17 -20.95 -8.99
CA ARG A 261 -33.49 -21.44 -8.63
C ARG A 261 -33.62 -21.58 -7.12
N THR A 262 -34.84 -21.46 -6.62
CA THR A 262 -35.18 -21.90 -5.26
C THR A 262 -35.39 -23.41 -5.23
N TRP A 263 -35.30 -24.02 -4.05
CA TRP A 263 -35.60 -25.45 -3.90
C TRP A 263 -37.05 -25.81 -4.20
N GLU A 264 -38.01 -24.94 -3.83
CA GLU A 264 -39.42 -25.09 -4.21
C GLU A 264 -39.60 -25.21 -5.72
N GLU A 265 -38.84 -24.42 -6.50
CA GLU A 265 -38.87 -24.51 -7.95
C GLU A 265 -38.24 -25.80 -8.49
N ILE A 266 -37.17 -26.30 -7.86
CA ILE A 266 -36.54 -27.58 -8.22
C ILE A 266 -37.51 -28.74 -7.99
N GLU A 267 -38.23 -28.71 -6.88
CA GLU A 267 -39.13 -29.78 -6.42
C GLU A 267 -40.55 -29.66 -7.02
N SER A 268 -40.84 -28.61 -7.79
CA SER A 268 -42.19 -28.33 -8.33
C SER A 268 -42.71 -29.36 -9.34
N GLY A 269 -41.83 -30.13 -9.99
CA GLY A 269 -42.19 -31.03 -11.10
C GLY A 269 -42.41 -30.33 -12.45
N GLU A 270 -42.41 -28.99 -12.50
CA GLU A 270 -42.58 -28.17 -13.72
C GLU A 270 -41.29 -27.42 -14.11
N LEU A 271 -40.14 -27.87 -13.61
CA LEU A 271 -38.86 -27.21 -13.79
C LEU A 271 -38.46 -27.14 -15.27
N ARG A 272 -38.09 -25.94 -15.72
CA ARG A 272 -37.51 -25.67 -17.04
C ARG A 272 -36.30 -24.75 -16.94
N GLN A 273 -35.52 -24.71 -18.02
CA GLN A 273 -34.50 -23.68 -18.19
C GLN A 273 -35.18 -22.31 -18.38
N LEU A 274 -34.53 -21.25 -17.92
CA LEU A 274 -35.02 -19.87 -18.09
C LEU A 274 -34.25 -19.15 -19.20
N ASP A 275 -34.96 -18.32 -19.95
CA ASP A 275 -34.35 -17.35 -20.84
C ASP A 275 -33.98 -16.04 -20.11
N TYR A 276 -33.30 -15.15 -20.84
CA TYR A 276 -32.79 -13.91 -20.28
C TYR A 276 -33.88 -12.90 -19.88
N GLU A 277 -35.05 -12.89 -20.53
CA GLU A 277 -36.13 -11.94 -20.20
C GLU A 277 -36.78 -12.32 -18.87
N GLU A 278 -36.98 -13.62 -18.67
CA GLU A 278 -37.51 -14.16 -17.41
C GLU A 278 -36.54 -13.92 -16.24
N VAL A 279 -35.23 -14.06 -16.49
CA VAL A 279 -34.22 -13.73 -15.47
C VAL A 279 -34.20 -12.24 -15.17
N LEU A 280 -34.37 -11.36 -16.17
CA LEU A 280 -34.47 -9.92 -15.94
C LEU A 280 -35.68 -9.57 -15.06
N GLU A 281 -36.84 -10.16 -15.33
CA GLU A 281 -38.04 -9.96 -14.52
C GLU A 281 -37.81 -10.40 -13.06
N ARG A 282 -37.20 -11.57 -12.85
CA ARG A 282 -36.88 -12.08 -11.51
C ARG A 282 -35.93 -11.18 -10.74
N VAL A 283 -34.86 -10.71 -11.37
CA VAL A 283 -33.89 -9.81 -10.74
C VAL A 283 -34.54 -8.47 -10.42
N ALA A 284 -35.38 -7.93 -11.32
CA ALA A 284 -36.15 -6.72 -11.05
C ALA A 284 -37.14 -6.85 -9.88
N GLN A 285 -37.63 -8.07 -9.62
CA GLN A 285 -38.45 -8.39 -8.45
C GLN A 285 -37.62 -8.68 -7.17
N GLY A 286 -36.29 -8.57 -7.23
CA GLY A 286 -35.39 -8.82 -6.10
C GLY A 286 -35.13 -10.30 -5.79
N ILE A 287 -35.42 -11.20 -6.73
CA ILE A 287 -35.26 -12.65 -6.54
C ILE A 287 -33.81 -13.06 -6.86
N ASP A 288 -32.99 -13.29 -5.84
CA ASP A 288 -31.64 -13.88 -5.94
C ASP A 288 -31.48 -15.10 -5.01
N PRO A 289 -31.84 -16.32 -5.45
CA PRO A 289 -31.77 -17.53 -4.63
C PRO A 289 -30.36 -17.94 -4.21
N ILE A 290 -29.33 -17.48 -4.93
CA ILE A 290 -27.92 -17.77 -4.62
C ILE A 290 -27.23 -16.59 -3.96
N ALA A 291 -28.01 -15.64 -3.45
CA ALA A 291 -27.51 -14.46 -2.75
C ALA A 291 -26.61 -14.85 -1.58
N ALA A 292 -26.67 -16.06 -1.00
CA ALA A 292 -25.79 -16.51 0.09
C ALA A 292 -24.50 -17.22 -0.38
N LEU A 293 -24.33 -17.46 -1.69
CA LEU A 293 -23.13 -18.12 -2.26
C LEU A 293 -22.06 -17.13 -2.75
N GLY A 294 -22.48 -15.94 -3.22
CA GLY A 294 -21.56 -14.95 -3.80
C GLY A 294 -20.51 -14.46 -2.79
N ALA A 295 -19.45 -13.79 -3.25
CA ALA A 295 -18.55 -13.14 -2.29
C ALA A 295 -19.30 -12.05 -1.55
N ASP A 296 -19.15 -12.02 -0.23
CA ASP A 296 -19.56 -10.90 0.59
C ASP A 296 -18.29 -10.17 1.05
N ARG A 297 -18.21 -8.88 0.70
CA ARG A 297 -17.07 -8.04 1.05
C ARG A 297 -16.92 -7.87 2.56
N LEU A 298 -18.00 -8.05 3.32
CA LEU A 298 -18.02 -7.99 4.78
C LEU A 298 -17.75 -9.32 5.47
N ASP A 299 -17.52 -10.43 4.74
CA ASP A 299 -17.26 -11.74 5.35
C ASP A 299 -16.10 -11.69 6.35
N THR A 300 -14.98 -11.07 5.94
CA THR A 300 -13.81 -10.92 6.82
C THR A 300 -14.17 -10.06 8.03
N TYR A 301 -14.85 -8.94 7.82
CA TYR A 301 -15.28 -8.05 8.89
C TYR A 301 -16.13 -8.77 9.93
N ARG A 302 -17.21 -9.44 9.51
CA ARG A 302 -18.11 -10.18 10.41
C ARG A 302 -17.41 -11.31 11.16
N SER A 303 -16.49 -12.01 10.50
CA SER A 303 -15.74 -13.11 11.14
C SER A 303 -14.84 -12.66 12.29
N MET A 304 -14.51 -11.37 12.37
CA MET A 304 -13.61 -10.80 13.37
C MET A 304 -14.36 -10.14 14.53
N ARG A 305 -15.70 -10.05 14.46
CA ARG A 305 -16.54 -9.40 15.48
C ARG A 305 -17.49 -10.41 16.11
N ASP A 306 -17.70 -10.24 17.41
CA ASP A 306 -18.82 -10.85 18.13
C ASP A 306 -19.89 -9.78 18.33
N ALA A 307 -20.99 -9.85 17.58
CA ALA A 307 -22.09 -8.88 17.62
C ALA A 307 -22.76 -8.76 19.00
N THR A 308 -22.50 -9.70 19.91
CA THR A 308 -23.00 -9.63 21.30
C THR A 308 -22.07 -8.86 22.24
N LYS A 309 -20.84 -8.56 21.81
CA LYS A 309 -19.79 -7.94 22.62
C LYS A 309 -19.30 -6.60 22.08
N THR A 310 -19.22 -6.45 20.76
CA THR A 310 -18.76 -5.20 20.16
C THR A 310 -19.89 -4.17 20.08
N ALA A 311 -19.54 -2.89 20.22
CA ALA A 311 -20.42 -1.76 19.94
C ALA A 311 -20.45 -1.42 18.44
N GLU A 312 -19.57 -2.01 17.64
CA GLU A 312 -19.49 -1.81 16.19
C GLU A 312 -20.74 -2.37 15.48
N PRO A 313 -21.19 -1.74 14.37
CA PRO A 313 -22.31 -2.27 13.58
C PRO A 313 -21.91 -3.56 12.86
N VAL A 314 -22.69 -4.63 13.02
CA VAL A 314 -22.47 -5.93 12.36
C VAL A 314 -23.72 -6.33 11.57
N PRO A 315 -23.96 -5.74 10.38
CA PRO A 315 -25.13 -6.07 9.58
C PRO A 315 -25.08 -7.54 9.13
N THR A 316 -26.25 -8.18 9.09
CA THR A 316 -26.40 -9.56 8.62
C THR A 316 -26.69 -9.64 7.12
N THR A 317 -27.16 -8.54 6.51
CA THR A 317 -27.44 -8.44 5.07
C THR A 317 -26.17 -8.18 4.28
N ARG A 318 -26.13 -8.64 3.03
CA ARG A 318 -25.02 -8.31 2.14
C ARG A 318 -25.08 -6.84 1.71
N PRO A 319 -23.91 -6.19 1.57
CA PRO A 319 -23.86 -4.88 0.97
C PRO A 319 -24.31 -4.95 -0.50
N HIS A 320 -25.16 -4.01 -0.91
CA HIS A 320 -25.56 -3.87 -2.30
C HIS A 320 -24.57 -2.96 -3.02
N ALA A 321 -24.06 -3.40 -4.17
CA ALA A 321 -22.98 -2.72 -4.89
C ALA A 321 -23.41 -1.47 -5.66
N ALA A 322 -24.62 -0.95 -5.41
CA ALA A 322 -25.10 0.26 -6.05
C ALA A 322 -24.12 1.41 -5.74
N ASP A 323 -23.45 1.92 -6.77
CA ASP A 323 -22.61 3.10 -6.66
C ASP A 323 -23.53 4.29 -6.34
N SER A 324 -23.31 4.92 -5.18
CA SER A 324 -23.92 6.20 -4.86
C SER A 324 -23.41 7.26 -5.85
N ASP A 325 -24.31 8.13 -6.32
CA ASP A 325 -23.93 9.32 -7.11
C ASP A 325 -23.05 10.28 -6.29
N GLN A 326 -23.05 10.16 -4.96
CA GLN A 326 -22.18 10.87 -4.03
C GLN A 326 -21.67 9.89 -2.96
N PRO A 327 -20.60 9.12 -3.25
CA PRO A 327 -20.08 8.15 -2.31
C PRO A 327 -19.47 8.86 -1.10
N SER A 328 -19.66 8.29 0.09
CA SER A 328 -19.16 8.86 1.35
C SER A 328 -17.69 8.49 1.62
N PHE A 329 -17.03 9.31 2.44
CA PHE A 329 -15.77 8.95 3.07
C PHE A 329 -15.82 9.25 4.57
N VAL A 330 -14.98 8.55 5.32
CA VAL A 330 -14.73 8.85 6.73
C VAL A 330 -13.25 8.65 7.05
N ILE A 331 -12.74 9.49 7.94
CA ILE A 331 -11.42 9.37 8.55
C ILE A 331 -11.66 9.29 10.05
N GLN A 332 -11.33 8.15 10.66
CA GLN A 332 -11.50 7.95 12.11
C GLN A 332 -10.14 7.96 12.80
N GLU A 333 -10.02 8.68 13.90
CA GLU A 333 -8.88 8.58 14.80
C GLU A 333 -9.11 7.38 15.73
N HIS A 334 -8.15 6.45 15.74
CA HIS A 334 -8.26 5.19 16.47
C HIS A 334 -7.13 5.03 17.49
N HIS A 335 -7.47 5.22 18.77
CA HIS A 335 -6.60 5.00 19.92
C HIS A 335 -6.59 3.51 20.31
N ALA A 336 -6.04 2.69 19.42
CA ALA A 336 -5.82 1.26 19.68
C ALA A 336 -4.53 1.05 20.51
N ARG A 337 -3.77 -0.02 20.24
CA ARG A 337 -2.43 -0.19 20.86
C ARG A 337 -1.48 0.96 20.49
N ASN A 338 -1.59 1.44 19.25
CA ASN A 338 -0.92 2.61 18.73
C ASN A 338 -1.97 3.52 18.10
N LEU A 339 -1.79 4.83 18.23
CA LEU A 339 -2.61 5.82 17.54
C LEU A 339 -2.43 5.68 16.03
N HIS A 340 -3.53 5.67 15.29
CA HIS A 340 -3.55 5.72 13.84
C HIS A 340 -4.87 6.30 13.34
N TRP A 341 -4.94 6.63 12.05
CA TRP A 341 -6.14 7.13 11.40
C TRP A 341 -6.65 6.12 10.39
N ASP A 342 -7.87 5.64 10.58
CA ASP A 342 -8.54 4.80 9.61
C ASP A 342 -9.15 5.66 8.50
N PHE A 343 -8.53 5.61 7.33
CA PHE A 343 -9.02 6.24 6.11
C PHE A 343 -9.94 5.29 5.35
N ARG A 344 -11.18 5.71 5.08
CA ARG A 344 -12.20 4.83 4.49
C ARG A 344 -12.99 5.53 3.37
N LEU A 345 -13.19 4.82 2.28
CA LEU A 345 -13.97 5.26 1.11
C LEU A 345 -15.09 4.29 0.82
N GLU A 346 -16.32 4.81 0.67
CA GLU A 346 -17.46 4.04 0.17
C GLU A 346 -17.21 3.60 -1.27
N TYR A 347 -17.13 2.29 -1.50
CA TYR A 347 -16.96 1.74 -2.83
C TYR A 347 -17.61 0.36 -2.94
N ALA A 348 -18.52 0.21 -3.92
CA ALA A 348 -19.30 -1.01 -4.15
C ALA A 348 -19.96 -1.56 -2.89
N GLY A 349 -20.72 -0.69 -2.20
CA GLY A 349 -21.57 -1.04 -1.05
C GLY A 349 -20.86 -1.21 0.30
N VAL A 350 -19.54 -0.98 0.37
CA VAL A 350 -18.76 -1.09 1.61
C VAL A 350 -17.78 0.06 1.77
N LEU A 351 -17.26 0.25 2.97
CA LEU A 351 -16.14 1.13 3.26
C LEU A 351 -14.81 0.38 3.05
N VAL A 352 -14.16 0.64 1.93
CA VAL A 352 -12.79 0.15 1.68
C VAL A 352 -11.82 0.97 2.52
N SER A 353 -10.98 0.28 3.28
CA SER A 353 -10.36 0.86 4.47
C SER A 353 -8.84 0.68 4.54
N TRP A 354 -8.16 1.70 5.06
CA TRP A 354 -6.72 1.71 5.32
C TRP A 354 -6.41 2.34 6.67
N ALA A 355 -5.60 1.68 7.48
CA ALA A 355 -5.00 2.27 8.67
C ALA A 355 -3.77 3.11 8.26
N VAL A 356 -3.72 4.38 8.67
CA VAL A 356 -2.65 5.33 8.36
C VAL A 356 -1.98 5.76 9.67
N PRO A 357 -0.86 5.13 10.08
CA PRO A 357 -0.28 5.31 11.43
C PRO A 357 0.15 6.74 11.76
N LYS A 358 0.49 7.54 10.75
CA LYS A 358 0.98 8.92 10.91
C LYS A 358 -0.01 9.96 10.35
N GLY A 359 -1.29 9.59 10.26
CA GLY A 359 -2.36 10.43 9.73
C GLY A 359 -2.31 10.63 8.22
N VAL A 360 -3.42 11.10 7.65
CA VAL A 360 -3.49 11.43 6.22
C VAL A 360 -2.54 12.59 5.89
N PRO A 361 -1.87 12.61 4.71
CA PRO A 361 -0.94 13.67 4.37
C PRO A 361 -1.67 14.99 4.12
N LEU A 362 -1.46 15.99 4.97
CA LEU A 362 -2.03 17.34 4.79
C LEU A 362 -1.16 18.26 3.91
N ARG A 363 0.06 17.84 3.59
CA ARG A 363 1.01 18.59 2.75
C ARG A 363 1.46 17.76 1.55
N ARG A 364 1.77 18.45 0.45
CA ARG A 364 2.29 17.82 -0.78
C ARG A 364 3.69 17.25 -0.54
N ASN A 365 4.11 16.29 -1.37
CA ASN A 365 5.40 15.58 -1.27
C ASN A 365 5.62 14.75 -0.01
N LEU A 366 4.60 14.57 0.83
CA LEU A 366 4.63 13.66 1.97
C LEU A 366 3.98 12.33 1.60
N ASN A 367 4.75 11.25 1.72
CA ASN A 367 4.25 9.89 1.51
C ASN A 367 3.92 9.28 2.88
N ARG A 368 2.67 8.86 3.06
CA ARG A 368 2.22 8.17 4.27
C ARG A 368 1.99 6.69 3.98
N LEU A 369 2.50 5.83 4.86
CA LEU A 369 2.17 4.41 4.84
C LEU A 369 0.67 4.24 5.09
N ALA A 370 -0.01 3.50 4.22
CA ALA A 370 -1.41 3.11 4.38
C ALA A 370 -1.48 1.57 4.41
N VAL A 371 -1.96 1.00 5.51
CA VAL A 371 -2.09 -0.45 5.64
C VAL A 371 -3.54 -0.82 5.36
N GLN A 372 -3.79 -1.51 4.23
CA GLN A 372 -5.15 -1.88 3.85
C GLN A 372 -5.74 -2.90 4.83
N THR A 373 -6.87 -2.57 5.45
CA THR A 373 -7.61 -3.41 6.39
C THR A 373 -8.79 -4.11 5.68
N GLU A 374 -9.58 -4.89 6.41
CA GLU A 374 -10.83 -5.46 5.90
C GLU A 374 -11.84 -4.39 5.49
N ASP A 375 -12.78 -4.74 4.60
CA ASP A 375 -13.84 -3.80 4.20
C ASP A 375 -14.87 -3.70 5.33
N HIS A 376 -15.37 -2.50 5.60
CA HIS A 376 -16.30 -2.23 6.71
C HIS A 376 -17.72 -1.94 6.19
N PRO A 377 -18.78 -2.20 6.97
CA PRO A 377 -20.14 -1.87 6.57
C PRO A 377 -20.33 -0.35 6.46
N LEU A 378 -21.23 0.12 5.61
CA LEU A 378 -21.47 1.56 5.43
C LEU A 378 -21.93 2.23 6.73
N GLU A 379 -22.70 1.51 7.55
CA GLU A 379 -23.14 1.97 8.86
C GLU A 379 -21.96 2.31 9.80
N TYR A 380 -20.80 1.66 9.60
CA TYR A 380 -19.57 1.94 10.34
C TYR A 380 -19.05 3.35 10.10
N GLY A 381 -19.40 3.98 8.97
CA GLY A 381 -18.94 5.32 8.62
C GLY A 381 -19.41 6.42 9.58
N THR A 382 -20.40 6.12 10.42
CA THR A 382 -20.94 7.03 11.44
C THR A 382 -20.63 6.58 12.87
N PHE A 383 -19.86 5.50 13.03
CA PHE A 383 -19.54 4.95 14.35
C PHE A 383 -18.48 5.77 15.08
N GLU A 384 -18.78 6.13 16.32
CA GLU A 384 -17.85 6.66 17.33
C GLU A 384 -18.11 5.92 18.65
N GLY A 385 -17.05 5.62 19.38
CA GLY A 385 -17.16 4.96 20.69
C GLY A 385 -15.96 4.12 21.07
N THR A 386 -16.11 3.38 22.16
CA THR A 386 -15.06 2.50 22.70
C THR A 386 -15.31 1.06 22.30
N ILE A 387 -14.33 0.45 21.62
CA ILE A 387 -14.30 -0.99 21.35
C ILE A 387 -13.73 -1.71 22.57
N ALA A 388 -14.48 -2.66 23.12
CA ALA A 388 -14.18 -3.30 24.40
C ALA A 388 -12.80 -4.00 24.42
N LYS A 389 -12.12 -3.94 25.56
CA LYS A 389 -10.80 -4.58 25.73
C LYS A 389 -10.90 -6.09 25.49
N GLY A 390 -10.06 -6.60 24.59
CA GLY A 390 -10.02 -8.02 24.22
C GLY A 390 -10.72 -8.32 22.89
N GLU A 391 -11.54 -7.40 22.39
CA GLU A 391 -12.09 -7.46 21.03
C GLU A 391 -11.05 -7.00 20.00
N TYR A 392 -11.25 -7.39 18.73
CA TYR A 392 -10.41 -6.93 17.64
C TYR A 392 -10.56 -5.42 17.46
N GLY A 393 -9.44 -4.69 17.35
CA GLY A 393 -9.48 -3.22 17.28
C GLY A 393 -9.82 -2.51 18.59
N ALA A 394 -9.69 -3.17 19.75
CA ALA A 394 -9.94 -2.54 21.06
C ALA A 394 -9.23 -1.17 21.20
N GLY A 395 -9.99 -0.15 21.59
CA GLY A 395 -9.54 1.24 21.61
C GLY A 395 -10.69 2.23 21.52
N GLU A 396 -10.38 3.51 21.60
CA GLU A 396 -11.34 4.61 21.37
C GLU A 396 -11.31 5.02 19.89
N VAL A 397 -12.50 5.17 19.29
CA VAL A 397 -12.69 5.55 17.90
C VAL A 397 -13.50 6.84 17.86
N THR A 398 -12.96 7.88 17.23
CA THR A 398 -13.63 9.16 17.00
C THR A 398 -13.53 9.55 15.52
N ILE A 399 -14.49 10.31 15.01
CA ILE A 399 -14.46 10.79 13.62
C ILE A 399 -13.60 12.05 13.56
N TRP A 400 -12.49 11.96 12.84
CA TRP A 400 -11.59 13.07 12.58
C TRP A 400 -12.08 13.94 11.40
N ASP A 401 -12.61 13.31 10.35
CA ASP A 401 -13.34 14.00 9.27
C ASP A 401 -14.30 13.02 8.57
N ALA A 402 -15.34 13.54 7.94
CA ALA A 402 -16.27 12.76 7.14
C ALA A 402 -16.94 13.64 6.08
N GLY A 403 -17.38 13.05 4.98
CA GLY A 403 -18.07 13.80 3.93
C GLY A 403 -18.35 12.95 2.71
N THR A 404 -18.37 13.58 1.54
CA THR A 404 -18.50 12.90 0.25
C THR A 404 -17.20 12.99 -0.53
N TYR A 405 -17.04 12.15 -1.55
CA TYR A 405 -15.88 12.25 -2.42
C TYR A 405 -16.22 12.02 -3.88
N GLU A 406 -15.38 12.54 -4.77
CA GLU A 406 -15.40 12.25 -6.20
C GLU A 406 -14.35 11.19 -6.52
N ARG A 407 -14.79 10.10 -7.16
CA ARG A 407 -13.92 9.01 -7.59
C ARG A 407 -13.30 9.35 -8.94
N GLU A 408 -12.05 9.81 -8.96
CA GLU A 408 -11.35 10.12 -10.20
C GLU A 408 -10.73 8.88 -10.84
N LYS A 409 -10.22 7.96 -10.01
CA LYS A 409 -9.61 6.71 -10.48
C LYS A 409 -9.75 5.61 -9.44
N TRP A 410 -10.26 4.46 -9.86
CA TRP A 410 -10.25 3.25 -9.03
C TRP A 410 -9.69 2.06 -9.82
N ARG A 411 -8.53 1.58 -9.39
CA ARG A 411 -7.90 0.33 -9.84
C ARG A 411 -7.67 -0.51 -8.59
N GLU A 412 -8.67 -1.34 -8.28
CA GLU A 412 -8.71 -2.22 -7.10
C GLU A 412 -7.37 -2.94 -6.92
N GLY A 413 -6.81 -2.89 -5.71
CA GLY A 413 -5.55 -3.57 -5.39
C GLY A 413 -4.29 -2.94 -6.01
N LYS A 414 -4.38 -1.80 -6.69
CA LYS A 414 -3.26 -1.15 -7.38
C LYS A 414 -3.16 0.36 -7.14
N GLU A 415 -4.21 1.12 -7.42
CA GLU A 415 -4.15 2.58 -7.47
C GLU A 415 -5.54 3.20 -7.32
N ILE A 416 -5.68 4.18 -6.43
CA ILE A 416 -6.93 4.91 -6.19
C ILE A 416 -6.62 6.40 -6.16
N ILE A 417 -7.45 7.21 -6.83
CA ILE A 417 -7.40 8.68 -6.79
C ILE A 417 -8.81 9.17 -6.47
N ALA A 418 -8.92 9.98 -5.42
CA ALA A 418 -10.18 10.51 -4.91
C ALA A 418 -10.02 11.97 -4.51
N LEU A 419 -11.02 12.79 -4.83
CA LEU A 419 -11.16 14.16 -4.33
C LEU A 419 -12.18 14.18 -3.20
N LEU A 420 -11.73 14.43 -1.98
CA LEU A 420 -12.55 14.41 -0.77
C LEU A 420 -13.14 15.80 -0.47
N HIS A 421 -14.40 15.83 -0.05
CA HIS A 421 -15.12 17.02 0.38
C HIS A 421 -15.54 16.86 1.85
N GLY A 422 -14.62 17.21 2.76
CA GLY A 422 -14.82 17.07 4.22
C GLY A 422 -15.68 18.15 4.84
N LYS A 423 -15.97 18.01 6.14
CA LYS A 423 -16.73 19.02 6.89
C LYS A 423 -15.88 20.28 7.13
N PRO A 424 -16.49 21.47 7.25
CA PRO A 424 -15.78 22.71 7.61
C PRO A 424 -14.95 22.63 8.91
N ASP A 425 -15.46 21.91 9.90
CA ASP A 425 -14.82 21.66 11.20
C ASP A 425 -14.09 20.31 11.28
N GLY A 426 -14.04 19.57 10.16
CA GLY A 426 -13.32 18.30 10.05
C GLY A 426 -11.82 18.52 9.85
N GLY A 427 -11.05 17.45 10.00
CA GLY A 427 -9.59 17.48 9.91
C GLY A 427 -9.00 17.94 8.56
N LEU A 428 -9.77 17.93 7.46
CA LEU A 428 -9.36 18.51 6.19
C LEU A 428 -9.70 20.02 6.07
N GLY A 429 -10.41 20.58 7.05
CA GLY A 429 -10.76 22.00 7.16
C GLY A 429 -11.83 22.48 6.18
N GLY A 430 -12.70 21.59 5.69
CA GLY A 430 -13.72 21.90 4.68
C GLY A 430 -13.20 22.22 3.28
N VAL A 431 -11.89 22.09 3.06
CA VAL A 431 -11.27 22.33 1.76
C VAL A 431 -11.25 21.03 0.96
N PRO A 432 -11.69 21.03 -0.31
CA PRO A 432 -11.59 19.83 -1.14
C PRO A 432 -10.13 19.38 -1.32
N ARG A 433 -9.81 18.12 -0.98
CA ARG A 433 -8.45 17.56 -1.04
C ARG A 433 -8.37 16.33 -1.94
N ARG A 434 -7.49 16.39 -2.94
CA ARG A 434 -7.21 15.28 -3.85
C ARG A 434 -6.09 14.38 -3.31
N PHE A 435 -6.40 13.11 -3.09
CA PHE A 435 -5.47 12.09 -2.60
C PHE A 435 -5.24 10.99 -3.63
N ALA A 436 -4.02 10.45 -3.63
CA ALA A 436 -3.67 9.23 -4.36
C ALA A 436 -3.20 8.16 -3.39
N LEU A 437 -3.79 6.96 -3.47
CA LEU A 437 -3.31 5.74 -2.82
C LEU A 437 -2.71 4.83 -3.88
N ILE A 438 -1.41 4.55 -3.78
CA ILE A 438 -0.67 3.78 -4.77
C ILE A 438 -0.04 2.57 -4.09
N ARG A 439 -0.26 1.37 -4.65
CA ARG A 439 0.37 0.16 -4.17
C ARG A 439 1.72 -0.05 -4.85
N THR A 440 2.78 -0.07 -4.06
CA THR A 440 4.16 -0.25 -4.51
C THR A 440 4.75 -1.56 -3.98
N LYS A 441 5.71 -2.14 -4.72
CA LYS A 441 6.49 -3.27 -4.23
C LYS A 441 7.49 -2.78 -3.18
N GLY A 442 7.39 -3.25 -1.94
CA GLY A 442 8.29 -2.83 -0.85
C GLY A 442 9.71 -3.41 -0.95
N MET A 443 10.67 -2.82 -0.22
CA MET A 443 12.09 -3.26 -0.14
C MET A 443 12.29 -4.61 0.59
N GLY A 444 11.21 -5.35 0.89
CA GLY A 444 11.24 -6.71 1.45
C GLY A 444 10.39 -7.72 0.68
N GLY A 445 9.87 -7.34 -0.50
CA GLY A 445 9.05 -8.23 -1.36
C GLY A 445 7.55 -8.27 -1.04
N GLU A 446 7.09 -7.64 0.05
CA GLU A 446 5.67 -7.47 0.34
C GLU A 446 5.14 -6.15 -0.22
N ASP A 447 3.97 -6.21 -0.88
CA ASP A 447 3.33 -5.04 -1.46
C ASP A 447 2.76 -4.13 -0.37
N THR A 448 3.03 -2.82 -0.46
CA THR A 448 2.61 -1.82 0.54
C THR A 448 1.85 -0.68 -0.14
N TRP A 449 0.83 -0.08 0.51
CA TRP A 449 0.18 1.12 -0.02
C TRP A 449 0.80 2.40 0.55
N LEU A 450 0.98 3.38 -0.33
CA LEU A 450 1.39 4.74 0.01
C LEU A 450 0.25 5.70 -0.32
N MET A 451 -0.09 6.56 0.62
CA MET A 451 -1.04 7.66 0.46
C MET A 451 -0.28 8.97 0.28
N GLN A 452 -0.71 9.79 -0.68
CA GLN A 452 -0.09 11.07 -1.02
C GLN A 452 -1.16 12.13 -1.27
N LEU A 453 -0.89 13.36 -0.83
CA LEU A 453 -1.66 14.52 -1.27
C LEU A 453 -1.14 14.96 -2.65
N MET A 454 -2.01 14.97 -3.65
CA MET A 454 -1.60 15.26 -5.03
C MET A 454 -1.17 16.72 -5.22
N LYS A 455 -0.24 16.95 -6.17
CA LYS A 455 0.23 18.30 -6.52
C LYS A 455 -0.85 19.12 -7.21
N ASP A 456 -1.59 18.49 -8.11
CA ASP A 456 -2.78 19.05 -8.73
C ASP A 456 -3.91 18.99 -7.69
N GLN A 457 -4.36 20.13 -7.17
CA GLN A 457 -5.51 20.27 -6.27
C GLN A 457 -6.56 21.16 -6.96
N PRO A 458 -7.86 21.07 -6.61
CA PRO A 458 -8.89 21.92 -7.21
C PRO A 458 -8.59 23.41 -7.01
N GLU A 459 -8.94 24.26 -7.98
CA GLU A 459 -8.64 25.71 -7.97
C GLU A 459 -9.29 26.48 -6.81
N THR A 460 -10.34 25.93 -6.18
CA THR A 460 -10.99 26.48 -4.98
C THR A 460 -10.43 25.95 -3.68
N ALA A 461 -9.39 25.10 -3.73
CA ALA A 461 -8.57 24.87 -2.56
C ALA A 461 -7.73 26.14 -2.36
N ASP A 462 -8.38 27.19 -1.87
CA ASP A 462 -7.68 28.27 -1.18
C ASP A 462 -6.71 27.56 -0.23
N GLU A 463 -5.41 27.78 -0.48
CA GLU A 463 -4.40 27.39 0.48
C GLU A 463 -4.89 27.91 1.83
N PRO A 464 -4.98 27.08 2.89
CA PRO A 464 -5.09 27.65 4.22
C PRO A 464 -4.00 28.71 4.30
N GLU A 465 -4.43 29.94 4.57
CA GLU A 465 -3.69 31.18 4.37
C GLU A 465 -2.19 30.97 4.59
N ALA A 466 -1.36 31.33 3.60
CA ALA A 466 0.10 31.23 3.63
C ALA A 466 0.69 31.24 5.05
N HIS A 467 0.88 30.06 5.63
CA HIS A 467 1.59 29.92 6.89
C HIS A 467 3.06 30.24 6.60
N THR A 468 3.64 31.07 7.46
CA THR A 468 4.94 31.76 7.35
C THR A 468 6.10 30.80 7.10
N SER A 469 6.28 30.31 5.86
CA SER A 469 7.49 29.55 5.52
C SER A 469 8.73 30.43 5.71
N ILE A 470 9.63 30.02 6.61
CA ILE A 470 10.93 30.65 6.78
C ILE A 470 11.79 30.21 5.61
N SER A 471 12.13 31.11 4.70
CA SER A 471 13.05 30.81 3.61
C SER A 471 14.50 30.83 4.10
N VAL A 472 15.42 30.26 3.33
CA VAL A 472 16.87 30.35 3.62
C VAL A 472 17.33 31.81 3.73
N ALA A 473 16.68 32.74 3.03
CA ALA A 473 17.03 34.17 3.08
C ALA A 473 16.59 34.85 4.40
N ASP A 474 15.64 34.27 5.13
CA ASP A 474 15.14 34.79 6.40
C ASP A 474 15.98 34.30 7.59
N LEU A 475 16.88 33.34 7.36
CA LEU A 475 17.73 32.76 8.38
C LEU A 475 18.98 33.62 8.63
N PRO A 476 19.36 33.84 9.91
CA PRO A 476 20.57 34.58 10.24
C PRO A 476 21.83 33.80 9.83
N GLU A 477 22.90 34.52 9.47
CA GLU A 477 24.21 33.89 9.31
C GLU A 477 24.75 33.41 10.67
N PRO A 478 25.39 32.22 10.74
CA PRO A 478 25.91 31.71 12.00
C PRO A 478 27.06 32.56 12.56
N MET A 479 27.07 32.74 13.87
CA MET A 479 28.19 33.33 14.63
C MET A 479 29.40 32.39 14.59
N LEU A 480 30.60 32.96 14.39
CA LEU A 480 31.83 32.19 14.18
C LEU A 480 32.74 32.23 15.41
N CYS A 481 33.20 31.05 15.84
CA CYS A 481 34.18 30.93 16.92
C CYS A 481 35.56 31.48 16.52
N SER A 482 36.24 32.18 17.43
CA SER A 482 37.67 32.48 17.30
C SER A 482 38.52 31.29 17.75
N VAL A 483 39.76 31.20 17.26
CA VAL A 483 40.73 30.24 17.83
C VAL A 483 41.16 30.80 19.18
N GLY A 484 41.04 30.01 20.23
CA GLY A 484 41.53 30.35 21.56
C GLY A 484 42.64 29.41 22.02
N ASN A 485 43.18 29.71 23.19
CA ASN A 485 44.07 28.84 23.94
C ASN A 485 43.62 28.78 25.42
N PRO A 486 44.08 27.79 26.22
CA PRO A 486 43.68 27.65 27.62
C PRO A 486 43.98 28.87 28.52
N ALA A 487 45.00 29.68 28.18
CA ALA A 487 45.31 30.89 28.94
C ALA A 487 44.26 31.99 28.74
N ASP A 488 43.62 32.05 27.57
CA ASP A 488 42.53 33.01 27.30
C ASP A 488 41.34 32.76 28.25
N ILE A 489 41.01 31.49 28.49
CA ILE A 489 39.95 31.10 29.45
C ILE A 489 40.36 31.42 30.88
N SER A 490 41.59 31.05 31.26
CA SER A 490 42.10 31.27 32.62
C SER A 490 42.16 32.77 32.96
N LEU A 491 42.53 33.60 32.00
CA LEU A 491 42.55 35.05 32.15
C LEU A 491 41.12 35.62 32.27
N GLY A 492 40.21 35.17 31.41
CA GLY A 492 38.80 35.56 31.49
C GLY A 492 38.15 35.19 32.83
N GLU A 493 38.37 33.97 33.33
CA GLU A 493 37.90 33.54 34.65
C GLU A 493 38.46 34.42 35.78
N SER A 494 39.73 34.86 35.67
CA SER A 494 40.33 35.78 36.65
C SER A 494 39.72 37.18 36.62
N ASP A 495 39.20 37.60 35.47
CA ASP A 495 38.46 38.85 35.27
C ASP A 495 36.96 38.71 35.62
N GLY A 496 36.53 37.54 36.11
CA GLY A 496 35.16 37.26 36.54
C GLY A 496 34.24 36.72 35.44
N GLU A 497 34.77 36.36 34.28
CA GLU A 497 33.98 35.73 33.21
C GLU A 497 33.60 34.28 33.58
N ARG A 498 32.37 33.90 33.22
CA ARG A 498 31.91 32.51 33.34
C ARG A 498 31.85 31.86 31.96
N TRP A 499 32.33 30.62 31.87
CA TRP A 499 32.40 29.86 30.63
C TRP A 499 31.61 28.56 30.72
N ALA A 500 30.94 28.20 29.63
CA ALA A 500 30.41 26.87 29.39
C ALA A 500 31.24 26.20 28.29
N PHE A 501 31.41 24.89 28.37
CA PHE A 501 32.18 24.12 27.39
C PHE A 501 31.27 23.13 26.68
N GLU A 502 31.33 23.11 25.35
CA GLU A 502 30.66 22.12 24.51
C GLU A 502 31.67 21.30 23.74
N MET A 503 31.28 20.09 23.35
CA MET A 503 32.09 19.26 22.46
C MET A 503 32.18 19.89 21.06
N LYS A 504 33.36 19.81 20.45
CA LYS A 504 33.54 20.20 19.04
C LYS A 504 33.22 19.01 18.14
N TRP A 505 32.09 19.09 17.45
CA TRP A 505 31.50 18.00 16.65
C TRP A 505 32.13 17.80 15.26
N ASP A 506 32.81 18.82 14.71
CA ASP A 506 33.52 18.77 13.41
C ASP A 506 32.65 18.35 12.21
N GLY A 507 31.43 18.89 12.16
CA GLY A 507 30.47 18.68 11.08
C GLY A 507 30.17 19.94 10.25
N TYR A 508 29.04 19.92 9.55
CA TYR A 508 28.55 21.05 8.75
C TYR A 508 27.64 21.93 9.59
N ARG A 509 28.03 23.20 9.74
CA ARG A 509 27.21 24.19 10.46
C ARG A 509 25.88 24.43 9.74
N ILE A 510 24.76 24.28 10.47
CA ILE A 510 23.39 24.45 9.96
C ILE A 510 22.60 25.39 10.88
N ILE A 511 21.93 26.37 10.27
CA ILE A 511 20.85 27.13 10.88
C ILE A 511 19.53 26.53 10.42
N ALA A 512 18.67 26.13 11.36
CA ALA A 512 17.36 25.59 11.07
C ALA A 512 16.26 26.61 11.39
N GLY A 513 15.40 26.91 10.42
CA GLY A 513 14.14 27.61 10.65
C GLY A 513 13.03 26.58 10.81
N VAL A 514 12.37 26.60 11.95
CA VAL A 514 11.25 25.71 12.26
C VAL A 514 10.01 26.56 12.39
N THR A 515 8.99 26.19 11.64
CA THR A 515 7.63 26.73 11.77
C THR A 515 6.73 25.65 12.36
N GLU A 516 5.45 25.94 12.58
CA GLU A 516 4.47 24.90 12.93
C GLU A 516 4.42 23.77 11.89
N ASP A 517 4.88 24.04 10.66
CA ASP A 517 4.57 23.24 9.50
C ASP A 517 5.77 22.86 8.61
N SER A 518 6.95 23.39 8.88
CA SER A 518 8.09 23.20 8.00
C SER A 518 9.41 23.42 8.71
N VAL A 519 10.44 22.80 8.13
CA VAL A 519 11.83 22.97 8.53
C VAL A 519 12.61 23.39 7.30
N THR A 520 13.37 24.46 7.44
CA THR A 520 14.31 24.94 6.42
C THR A 520 15.71 24.89 7.00
N LEU A 521 16.64 24.20 6.33
CA LEU A 521 18.03 24.08 6.77
C LEU A 521 18.95 24.90 5.88
N ALA A 522 19.69 25.84 6.47
CA ALA A 522 20.69 26.63 5.78
C ALA A 522 22.10 26.29 6.27
N SER A 523 22.98 25.93 5.34
CA SER A 523 24.42 25.83 5.62
C SER A 523 25.02 27.19 5.99
N ARG A 524 26.22 27.18 6.57
CA ARG A 524 27.03 28.38 6.84
C ARG A 524 27.11 29.40 5.69
N ASN A 525 27.11 28.95 4.44
CA ASN A 525 27.26 29.81 3.28
C ASN A 525 25.92 30.11 2.59
N GLY A 526 24.79 29.91 3.28
CA GLY A 526 23.45 30.19 2.76
C GLY A 526 22.95 29.21 1.70
N LYS A 527 23.56 28.02 1.58
CA LYS A 527 22.99 26.93 0.75
C LYS A 527 21.90 26.20 1.52
N ASP A 528 20.80 25.93 0.84
CA ASP A 528 19.73 25.05 1.31
C ASP A 528 20.24 23.61 1.44
N LEU A 529 20.06 23.02 2.62
CA LEU A 529 20.39 21.63 2.94
C LEU A 529 19.14 20.84 3.37
N THR A 530 17.94 21.36 3.13
CA THR A 530 16.69 20.72 3.58
C THR A 530 16.49 19.34 2.94
N GLU A 531 16.86 19.18 1.67
CA GLU A 531 16.82 17.87 0.97
C GLU A 531 17.94 16.91 1.38
N VAL A 532 18.98 17.41 2.06
CA VAL A 532 20.12 16.61 2.51
C VAL A 532 19.79 15.84 3.78
N LEU A 533 18.97 16.43 4.66
CA LEU A 533 18.48 15.78 5.88
C LEU A 533 16.95 15.97 5.96
N PRO A 534 16.16 15.31 5.10
CA PRO A 534 14.70 15.39 5.15
C PRO A 534 14.13 14.89 6.49
N GLN A 535 14.87 14.02 7.18
CA GLN A 535 14.53 13.52 8.51
C GLN A 535 14.50 14.63 9.58
N ALA A 536 15.18 15.76 9.36
CA ALA A 536 15.12 16.91 10.27
C ALA A 536 13.72 17.55 10.36
N SER A 537 12.77 17.13 9.52
CA SER A 537 11.36 17.48 9.65
C SER A 537 10.75 17.09 11.01
N GLU A 538 11.37 16.15 11.74
CA GLU A 538 10.99 15.83 13.12
C GLU A 538 11.10 17.04 14.07
N LEU A 539 11.90 18.07 13.75
CA LEU A 539 11.99 19.30 14.55
C LEU A 539 10.63 19.98 14.77
N VAL A 540 9.66 19.81 13.88
CA VAL A 540 8.31 20.33 14.06
C VAL A 540 7.62 19.71 15.27
N GLU A 541 7.90 18.43 15.56
CA GLU A 541 7.32 17.70 16.70
C GLU A 541 8.16 17.89 17.98
N LEU A 542 9.45 18.23 17.84
CA LEU A 542 10.38 18.37 18.96
C LEU A 542 10.38 19.76 19.60
N ILE A 543 9.74 20.75 18.96
CA ILE A 543 9.76 22.14 19.40
C ILE A 543 8.35 22.62 19.73
N ASP A 544 8.19 23.24 20.89
CA ASP A 544 6.96 23.96 21.25
C ASP A 544 6.87 25.30 20.52
N GLY A 545 6.40 25.27 19.26
CA GLY A 545 6.17 26.43 18.41
C GLY A 545 7.28 26.73 17.41
N GLU A 546 7.26 27.93 16.79
CA GLU A 546 8.27 28.30 15.81
C GLU A 546 9.63 28.62 16.47
N ALA A 547 10.74 28.25 15.82
CA ALA A 547 12.07 28.59 16.32
C ALA A 547 13.09 28.80 15.20
N ILE A 548 14.18 29.50 15.53
CA ILE A 548 15.40 29.47 14.72
C ILE A 548 16.49 28.85 15.58
N LEU A 549 17.06 27.74 15.13
CA LEU A 549 18.05 26.95 15.84
C LEU A 549 19.40 27.02 15.15
N ASP A 550 20.46 26.90 15.95
CA ASP A 550 21.84 26.82 15.48
C ASP A 550 22.46 25.51 15.95
N GLY A 551 23.01 24.77 14.98
CA GLY A 551 23.48 23.41 15.20
C GLY A 551 24.52 22.97 14.19
N GLU A 552 24.92 21.72 14.28
CA GLU A 552 25.92 21.11 13.40
C GLU A 552 25.44 19.73 12.95
N LEU A 553 25.44 19.49 11.64
CA LEU A 553 25.18 18.18 11.05
C LEU A 553 26.45 17.34 11.10
N VAL A 554 26.38 16.19 11.74
CA VAL A 554 27.44 15.19 11.82
C VAL A 554 27.01 13.87 11.22
N ALA A 555 27.99 13.08 10.79
CA ALA A 555 27.81 11.65 10.56
C ALA A 555 28.48 10.90 11.71
N LEU A 556 27.79 9.93 12.30
CA LEU A 556 28.32 9.09 13.37
C LEU A 556 28.82 7.76 12.81
N ASP A 557 29.97 7.29 13.30
CA ASP A 557 30.50 5.95 13.03
C ASP A 557 29.83 4.88 13.91
N GLU A 558 30.24 3.62 13.74
CA GLU A 558 29.75 2.46 14.51
C GLU A 558 29.88 2.62 16.05
N ASP A 559 30.83 3.44 16.51
CA ASP A 559 31.07 3.76 17.93
C ASP A 559 30.28 5.00 18.39
N GLY A 560 29.45 5.60 17.52
CA GLY A 560 28.70 6.83 17.78
C GLY A 560 29.57 8.09 17.77
N ARG A 561 30.78 8.03 17.18
CA ARG A 561 31.69 9.18 17.11
C ARG A 561 31.50 9.96 15.80
N PRO A 562 31.61 11.30 15.83
CA PRO A 562 31.57 12.10 14.62
C PRO A 562 32.75 11.79 13.69
N ASP A 563 32.45 11.44 12.44
CA ASP A 563 33.43 11.26 11.37
C ASP A 563 33.15 12.25 10.22
N PHE A 564 34.03 13.23 10.06
CA PHE A 564 33.93 14.25 9.02
C PHE A 564 34.14 13.69 7.60
N SER A 565 34.98 12.67 7.45
CA SER A 565 35.22 12.03 6.16
C SER A 565 33.98 11.25 5.73
N LEU A 566 33.34 10.56 6.68
CA LEU A 566 32.06 9.88 6.47
C LEU A 566 30.97 10.88 6.08
N LEU A 567 30.85 12.00 6.80
CA LEU A 567 29.91 13.06 6.44
C LEU A 567 30.13 13.57 5.01
N GLN A 568 31.39 13.76 4.58
CA GLN A 568 31.67 14.16 3.21
C GLN A 568 31.28 13.11 2.16
N ALA A 569 31.45 11.82 2.47
CA ALA A 569 31.09 10.72 1.58
C ALA A 569 29.55 10.61 1.43
N VAL A 570 28.83 10.69 2.56
CA VAL A 570 27.35 10.71 2.60
C VAL A 570 26.81 11.87 1.75
N LEU A 571 27.36 13.07 1.92
CA LEU A 571 26.90 14.26 1.19
C LEU A 571 27.24 14.26 -0.31
N LYS A 572 28.21 13.46 -0.75
CA LYS A 572 28.56 13.29 -2.16
C LYS A 572 27.81 12.14 -2.83
N GLY A 573 27.14 11.29 -2.06
CA GLY A 573 26.48 10.09 -2.55
C GLY A 573 27.48 9.02 -3.02
N ASP A 574 28.62 8.89 -2.34
CA ASP A 574 29.62 7.88 -2.68
C ASP A 574 29.07 6.46 -2.40
N GLU A 575 29.28 5.50 -3.31
CA GLU A 575 28.77 4.12 -3.20
C GLU A 575 29.43 3.30 -2.07
N GLU A 576 30.51 3.82 -1.46
CA GLU A 576 31.28 3.16 -0.38
C GLU A 576 30.85 3.61 1.03
N VAL A 577 29.70 4.27 1.19
CA VAL A 577 29.16 4.66 2.50
C VAL A 577 28.61 3.41 3.21
N PRO A 578 29.01 3.13 4.46
CA PRO A 578 28.44 2.05 5.27
C PRO A 578 26.91 2.18 5.41
N ASP A 579 26.19 1.06 5.34
CA ASP A 579 24.72 1.00 5.43
C ASP A 579 24.16 1.55 6.77
N ASP A 580 25.01 1.66 7.80
CA ASP A 580 24.71 2.10 9.16
C ASP A 580 25.20 3.51 9.50
N ALA A 581 25.72 4.27 8.53
CA ALA A 581 26.14 5.65 8.74
C ALA A 581 24.93 6.56 9.09
N GLU A 582 24.87 7.01 10.34
CA GLU A 582 23.75 7.83 10.85
C GLU A 582 24.08 9.33 10.75
N LEU A 583 23.24 10.09 10.04
CA LEU A 583 23.30 11.55 10.05
C LEU A 583 22.50 12.11 11.24
N ARG A 584 23.11 13.04 11.97
CA ARG A 584 22.46 13.67 13.13
C ARG A 584 22.69 15.17 13.19
N TYR A 585 21.64 15.93 13.48
CA TYR A 585 21.68 17.37 13.69
C TYR A 585 21.82 17.70 15.18
N MET A 586 23.00 18.18 15.57
CA MET A 586 23.35 18.53 16.94
C MET A 586 23.04 20.01 17.21
N VAL A 587 21.93 20.28 17.91
CA VAL A 587 21.43 21.63 18.19
C VAL A 587 22.05 22.18 19.48
N PHE A 588 22.84 23.25 19.40
CA PHE A 588 23.52 23.81 20.57
C PHE A 588 23.06 25.22 20.97
N ASP A 589 22.32 25.96 20.14
CA ASP A 589 21.80 27.29 20.48
C ASP A 589 20.40 27.54 19.86
N ILE A 590 19.62 28.43 20.47
CA ILE A 590 18.30 28.88 20.01
C ILE A 590 18.31 30.40 19.83
N LEU A 591 18.03 30.87 18.61
CA LEU A 591 18.19 32.25 18.19
C LEU A 591 16.86 33.02 18.17
N ARG A 592 15.75 32.30 18.03
CA ARG A 592 14.38 32.81 18.03
C ARG A 592 13.45 31.73 18.60
N LEU A 593 12.45 32.14 19.38
CA LEU A 593 11.35 31.29 19.84
C LEU A 593 10.03 32.07 19.68
N GLY A 594 9.09 31.53 18.91
CA GLY A 594 7.95 32.26 18.37
C GLY A 594 8.38 33.55 17.67
N GLU A 595 7.75 34.66 18.05
CA GLU A 595 8.09 36.01 17.58
C GLU A 595 9.30 36.63 18.30
N ARG A 596 9.78 36.03 19.41
CA ARG A 596 10.84 36.61 20.24
C ARG A 596 12.21 36.31 19.66
N SER A 597 12.93 37.33 19.22
CA SER A 597 14.36 37.24 18.93
C SER A 597 15.17 37.10 20.22
N LEU A 598 16.04 36.09 20.29
CA LEU A 598 16.89 35.82 21.45
C LEU A 598 18.34 36.28 21.23
N LEU A 599 18.66 36.90 20.09
CA LEU A 599 20.04 37.27 19.73
C LEU A 599 20.73 38.17 20.76
N LYS A 600 19.96 39.02 21.46
CA LYS A 600 20.46 39.92 22.51
C LYS A 600 20.46 39.31 23.91
N GLU A 601 19.87 38.14 24.08
CA GLU A 601 19.88 37.42 25.35
C GLU A 601 21.25 36.79 25.58
N THR A 602 21.59 36.54 26.84
CA THR A 602 22.84 35.87 27.20
C THR A 602 22.82 34.40 26.74
N TYR A 603 23.99 33.83 26.48
CA TYR A 603 24.11 32.43 26.11
C TYR A 603 23.50 31.50 27.18
N GLU A 604 23.64 31.85 28.47
CA GLU A 604 23.01 31.13 29.58
C GLU A 604 21.48 31.04 29.43
N GLU A 605 20.82 32.15 29.10
CA GLU A 605 19.36 32.18 28.93
C GLU A 605 18.92 31.43 27.67
N ARG A 606 19.62 31.61 26.54
CA ARG A 606 19.31 30.87 25.31
C ARG A 606 19.47 29.36 25.52
N ARG A 607 20.54 28.96 26.20
CA ARG A 607 20.82 27.54 26.46
C ARG A 607 19.77 26.91 27.37
N LYS A 608 19.28 27.66 28.36
CA LYS A 608 18.16 27.24 29.19
C LYS A 608 16.89 27.05 28.37
N LEU A 609 16.50 28.04 27.57
CA LEU A 609 15.31 27.97 26.71
C LEU A 609 15.40 26.83 25.69
N LEU A 610 16.58 26.58 25.13
CA LEU A 610 16.80 25.45 24.21
C LEU A 610 16.46 24.11 24.88
N LYS A 611 16.90 23.90 26.12
CA LYS A 611 16.61 22.67 26.86
C LYS A 611 15.16 22.52 27.30
N GLU A 612 14.49 23.65 27.54
CA GLU A 612 13.09 23.66 27.96
C GLU A 612 12.14 23.42 26.78
N HIS A 613 12.52 23.84 25.56
CA HIS A 613 11.64 23.88 24.40
C HIS A 613 12.05 22.99 23.23
N VAL A 614 13.18 22.28 23.30
CA VAL A 614 13.63 21.37 22.24
C VAL A 614 13.95 20.00 22.84
N ALA A 615 13.17 18.99 22.45
CA ALA A 615 13.37 17.61 22.84
C ALA A 615 14.41 16.88 21.96
N ASP A 616 15.01 15.82 22.49
CA ASP A 616 15.85 14.90 21.70
C ASP A 616 14.96 14.00 20.81
N GLY A 617 15.33 13.87 19.54
CA GLY A 617 14.66 13.03 18.54
C GLY A 617 15.52 11.88 18.05
N GLU A 618 15.13 11.26 16.93
CA GLU A 618 15.90 10.18 16.30
C GLU A 618 17.09 10.76 15.51
N TYR A 619 16.89 11.87 14.81
CA TYR A 619 17.88 12.52 13.92
C TYR A 619 18.34 13.89 14.44
N VAL A 620 17.76 14.38 15.52
CA VAL A 620 18.09 15.62 16.21
C VAL A 620 18.47 15.32 17.65
N ALA A 621 19.50 16.00 18.15
CA ALA A 621 19.87 15.94 19.55
C ALA A 621 20.33 17.30 20.08
N VAL A 622 20.08 17.54 21.37
CA VAL A 622 20.58 18.70 22.12
C VAL A 622 21.77 18.24 22.98
N PRO A 623 23.01 18.26 22.46
CA PRO A 623 24.18 17.77 23.19
C PRO A 623 24.39 18.55 24.50
N PRO A 624 24.81 17.93 25.60
CA PRO A 624 24.97 18.62 26.89
C PRO A 624 26.11 19.66 26.88
N GLU A 625 25.94 20.74 27.63
CA GLU A 625 27.02 21.68 27.97
C GLU A 625 27.64 21.36 29.34
N PHE A 626 28.95 21.52 29.43
CA PHE A 626 29.73 21.34 30.65
C PHE A 626 29.95 22.70 31.30
N THR A 627 29.38 22.92 32.47
CA THR A 627 29.55 24.15 33.28
C THR A 627 30.68 24.05 34.31
N GLY A 628 31.47 22.96 34.25
CA GLY A 628 32.68 22.77 35.04
C GLY A 628 33.87 23.54 34.47
N ASN A 629 35.09 23.18 34.88
CA ASN A 629 36.31 23.81 34.36
C ASN A 629 36.76 23.21 33.01
N LEU A 630 37.61 23.96 32.30
CA LEU A 630 38.19 23.55 31.01
C LEU A 630 38.90 22.20 31.06
N ALA A 631 39.57 21.86 32.18
CA ALA A 631 40.33 20.62 32.31
C ALA A 631 39.41 19.39 32.25
N THR A 632 38.25 19.44 32.91
CA THR A 632 37.25 18.37 32.87
C THR A 632 36.67 18.22 31.46
N ALA A 633 36.28 19.32 30.81
CA ALA A 633 35.73 19.26 29.45
C ALA A 633 36.77 18.75 28.43
N SER A 634 38.03 19.16 28.57
CA SER A 634 39.14 18.69 27.71
C SER A 634 39.52 17.23 27.97
N ALA A 635 39.29 16.71 29.18
CA ALA A 635 39.46 15.29 29.47
C ALA A 635 38.37 14.46 28.80
N ALA A 636 37.10 14.87 28.93
CA ALA A 636 35.96 14.21 28.26
C ALA A 636 36.10 14.21 26.74
N SER A 637 36.51 15.34 26.14
CA SER A 637 36.78 15.43 24.70
C SER A 637 37.86 14.45 24.25
N ARG A 638 38.93 14.24 25.04
CA ARG A 638 40.00 13.29 24.72
C ARG A 638 39.57 11.84 24.86
N GLU A 639 38.79 11.52 25.89
CA GLU A 639 38.24 10.18 26.12
C GLU A 639 37.30 9.75 24.98
N LEU A 640 36.50 10.69 24.47
CA LEU A 640 35.59 10.48 23.34
C LEU A 640 36.28 10.58 21.96
N GLY A 641 37.57 10.91 21.91
CA GLY A 641 38.33 11.02 20.66
C GLY A 641 37.97 12.24 19.79
N LEU A 642 37.36 13.27 20.37
CA LEU A 642 36.84 14.44 19.66
C LEU A 642 37.94 15.50 19.38
N GLU A 643 37.72 16.36 18.38
CA GLU A 643 38.74 17.34 17.93
C GLU A 643 39.04 18.43 18.98
N GLY A 644 38.18 18.61 19.97
CA GLY A 644 38.37 19.56 21.06
C GLY A 644 37.06 20.02 21.66
N VAL A 645 37.09 21.21 22.26
CA VAL A 645 35.94 21.84 22.89
C VAL A 645 35.73 23.26 22.36
N VAL A 646 34.49 23.73 22.42
CA VAL A 646 34.12 25.13 22.20
C VAL A 646 33.75 25.73 23.55
N ALA A 647 34.55 26.70 24.00
CA ALA A 647 34.23 27.49 25.18
C ALA A 647 33.34 28.67 24.77
N LYS A 648 32.19 28.81 25.42
CA LYS A 648 31.22 29.88 25.20
C LYS A 648 31.04 30.69 26.49
N ARG A 649 31.25 32.00 26.43
CA ARG A 649 31.07 32.87 27.59
C ARG A 649 29.59 32.99 27.92
N MET A 650 29.22 32.74 29.17
CA MET A 650 27.82 32.60 29.59
C MET A 650 27.00 33.87 29.42
N ASP A 651 27.61 35.04 29.60
CA ASP A 651 26.98 36.35 29.45
C ASP A 651 26.94 36.87 28.00
N SER A 652 27.41 36.08 27.03
CA SER A 652 27.57 36.56 25.66
C SER A 652 26.27 36.57 24.86
N THR A 653 26.06 37.65 24.11
CA THR A 653 25.00 37.75 23.11
C THR A 653 25.41 37.06 21.81
N TYR A 654 24.43 36.67 21.00
CA TYR A 654 24.69 36.09 19.68
C TYR A 654 24.92 37.20 18.63
N LEU A 655 25.97 37.06 17.83
CA LEU A 655 26.36 38.05 16.81
C LEU A 655 26.32 37.40 15.41
N PRO A 656 25.19 37.45 14.70
CA PRO A 656 25.04 36.81 13.38
C PRO A 656 26.13 37.25 12.40
N GLY A 657 26.72 36.29 11.69
CA GLY A 657 27.77 36.49 10.68
C GLY A 657 29.10 37.06 11.22
N LYS A 658 29.21 37.33 12.53
CA LYS A 658 30.43 37.87 13.13
C LYS A 658 31.28 36.77 13.74
N ARG A 659 32.59 36.98 13.68
CA ARG A 659 33.54 36.23 14.48
C ARG A 659 33.68 36.89 15.84
N ALA A 660 33.50 36.14 16.91
CA ALA A 660 33.56 36.67 18.26
C ALA A 660 34.61 35.95 19.11
N THR A 661 35.17 36.68 20.07
CA THR A 661 36.07 36.14 21.10
C THR A 661 35.31 35.49 22.26
N ALA A 662 34.00 35.72 22.35
CA ALA A 662 33.15 35.07 23.35
C ALA A 662 32.94 33.57 23.08
N TRP A 663 33.22 33.10 21.86
CA TRP A 663 33.17 31.68 21.48
C TRP A 663 34.57 31.27 21.02
N LEU A 664 35.27 30.49 21.81
CA LEU A 664 36.65 30.06 21.57
C LEU A 664 36.70 28.57 21.28
N LYS A 665 37.18 28.19 20.10
CA LYS A 665 37.47 26.80 19.80
C LYS A 665 38.88 26.45 20.31
N LEU A 666 38.96 25.44 21.15
CA LEU A 666 40.17 24.91 21.76
C LEU A 666 40.40 23.52 21.19
N LYS A 667 41.37 23.40 20.29
CA LYS A 667 41.65 22.14 19.60
C LYS A 667 42.55 21.26 20.46
N THR A 668 42.25 19.97 20.48
CA THR A 668 43.13 18.95 21.04
C THR A 668 44.27 18.72 20.04
N HIS A 669 45.47 19.21 20.35
CA HIS A 669 46.64 18.96 19.54
C HIS A 669 47.17 17.55 19.81
N GLN A 670 46.96 16.63 18.85
CA GLN A 670 47.69 15.37 18.84
C GLN A 670 49.08 15.63 18.23
N HIS A 671 50.12 15.50 19.04
CA HIS A 671 51.49 15.62 18.58
C HIS A 671 51.97 14.25 18.07
N GLN A 672 52.40 14.21 16.81
CA GLN A 672 53.11 13.07 16.25
C GLN A 672 54.45 13.55 15.71
N GLU A 673 55.54 12.95 16.17
CA GLU A 673 56.87 13.18 15.59
C GLU A 673 56.96 12.40 14.26
N VAL A 674 57.31 13.10 13.19
CA VAL A 674 57.49 12.51 11.87
C VAL A 674 58.84 12.91 11.29
N VAL A 675 59.51 11.97 10.61
CA VAL A 675 60.75 12.23 9.88
C VAL A 675 60.39 12.56 8.43
N ILE A 676 60.74 13.77 7.98
CA ILE A 676 60.55 14.20 6.59
C ILE A 676 61.73 13.69 5.76
N ILE A 677 61.49 12.74 4.86
CA ILE A 677 62.53 12.09 4.02
C ILE A 677 62.59 12.62 2.57
N GLY A 678 61.84 13.68 2.24
CA GLY A 678 61.95 14.36 0.94
C GLY A 678 60.88 15.44 0.70
N ALA A 679 61.18 16.37 -0.20
CA ALA A 679 60.28 17.45 -0.63
C ALA A 679 60.12 17.47 -2.16
N ARG A 680 58.92 17.78 -2.66
CA ARG A 680 58.66 18.01 -4.09
C ARG A 680 58.18 19.45 -4.31
N GLU A 681 58.63 20.07 -5.38
CA GLU A 681 58.18 21.42 -5.77
C GLU A 681 56.82 21.38 -6.48
N GLY A 682 55.91 22.27 -6.06
CA GLY A 682 54.58 22.39 -6.64
C GLY A 682 54.60 23.19 -7.96
N LYS A 683 53.64 22.90 -8.86
CA LYS A 683 53.38 23.68 -10.09
C LYS A 683 52.09 24.50 -9.97
N GLY A 684 52.02 25.62 -10.69
CA GLY A 684 50.87 26.54 -10.71
C GLY A 684 50.89 27.54 -9.55
N ALA A 685 49.75 27.85 -8.93
CA ALA A 685 49.65 28.80 -7.79
C ALA A 685 50.43 28.40 -6.52
N ARG A 686 51.20 27.30 -6.58
CA ARG A 686 52.10 26.77 -5.55
C ARG A 686 53.57 26.75 -5.97
N GLU A 687 53.94 27.34 -7.11
CA GLU A 687 55.34 27.57 -7.48
C GLU A 687 56.00 28.44 -6.38
N GLY A 688 57.09 27.93 -5.78
CA GLY A 688 57.80 28.57 -4.67
C GLY A 688 57.41 28.12 -3.26
N LYS A 689 56.47 27.17 -3.10
CA LYS A 689 56.15 26.55 -1.80
C LYS A 689 56.48 25.05 -1.83
N SER A 690 57.51 24.63 -1.09
CA SER A 690 57.83 23.22 -0.88
C SER A 690 56.83 22.57 0.09
N ALA A 691 56.25 21.45 -0.30
CA ALA A 691 55.41 20.63 0.57
C ALA A 691 56.16 19.33 0.93
N PRO A 692 56.29 18.96 2.22
CA PRO A 692 56.97 17.75 2.62
C PRO A 692 56.17 16.50 2.23
N SER A 693 56.87 15.45 1.76
CA SER A 693 56.30 14.13 1.49
C SER A 693 56.40 13.28 2.75
N LEU A 694 55.26 12.99 3.39
CA LEU A 694 55.16 12.05 4.51
C LEU A 694 54.90 10.64 3.98
N SER A 695 55.70 9.66 4.38
CA SER A 695 55.43 8.23 4.11
C SER A 695 55.02 7.54 5.41
N ARG A 696 53.87 6.84 5.40
CA ARG A 696 53.41 5.99 6.52
C ARG A 696 54.37 4.79 6.63
N CYS A 697 55.01 4.60 7.78
CA CYS A 697 55.56 3.30 8.16
C CYS A 697 54.38 2.35 8.44
N GLN A 698 54.14 1.39 7.54
CA GLN A 698 53.29 0.24 7.82
C GLN A 698 54.11 -0.78 8.60
N ALA A 699 53.82 -0.96 9.89
CA ALA A 699 54.25 -2.14 10.62
C ALA A 699 53.32 -3.30 10.26
N THR A 700 53.68 -4.06 9.22
CA THR A 700 53.00 -5.31 8.87
C THR A 700 53.71 -6.48 9.54
N THR A 701 53.02 -7.16 10.46
CA THR A 701 53.34 -8.55 10.82
C THR A 701 53.08 -9.44 9.62
N ALA A 702 54.15 -9.92 8.96
CA ALA A 702 54.06 -11.04 8.03
C ALA A 702 55.29 -11.94 8.19
N SER A 703 55.00 -13.22 8.44
CA SER A 703 55.89 -14.37 8.42
C SER A 703 56.86 -14.34 7.22
N CYS A 704 58.16 -14.19 7.50
CA CYS A 704 59.22 -14.50 6.54
C CYS A 704 59.49 -16.01 6.54
N ALA A 705 59.03 -16.71 5.49
CA ALA A 705 59.65 -17.96 5.06
C ALA A 705 61.01 -17.61 4.41
N MET A 706 62.08 -18.23 4.92
CA MET A 706 63.41 -18.14 4.34
C MET A 706 63.46 -18.73 2.92
N PRO A 707 64.37 -18.20 2.09
CA PRO A 707 65.31 -19.06 1.39
C PRO A 707 66.74 -18.79 1.85
N ALA A 708 67.49 -19.89 1.94
CA ALA A 708 68.86 -19.95 2.40
C ALA A 708 69.88 -19.37 1.40
N ALA A 709 71.07 -19.15 1.95
CA ALA A 709 72.38 -19.05 1.31
C ALA A 709 72.82 -17.65 0.82
N LEU A 710 73.64 -16.96 1.61
CA LEU A 710 75.11 -17.12 1.55
C LEU A 710 75.78 -16.24 2.62
N ALA A 711 76.49 -16.91 3.51
CA ALA A 711 77.46 -16.30 4.40
C ALA A 711 78.69 -15.85 3.60
N GLN A 712 79.23 -14.67 3.93
CA GLN A 712 80.63 -14.46 4.30
C GLN A 712 80.93 -12.96 4.44
N GLY A 713 81.45 -12.57 5.61
CA GLY A 713 81.87 -11.21 5.90
C GLY A 713 82.18 -11.00 7.39
N SER A 714 83.21 -11.68 7.90
CA SER A 714 83.86 -11.35 9.18
C SER A 714 84.76 -10.08 9.02
N PRO A 715 85.45 -9.57 10.06
CA PRO A 715 85.03 -8.36 10.79
C PRO A 715 86.08 -7.22 10.84
N THR A 716 85.63 -5.99 11.18
CA THR A 716 86.39 -4.89 11.86
C THR A 716 87.67 -4.32 11.21
N PRO A 717 88.29 -3.22 11.73
CA PRO A 717 87.78 -1.99 12.37
C PRO A 717 88.43 -0.69 11.82
N ASN A 718 87.79 0.47 12.07
CA ASN A 718 88.41 1.64 12.72
C ASN A 718 87.34 2.72 12.97
#